data_AF-A0A2C9UED7-F1
#
_entry.id   AF-A0A2C9UED7-F1
#
_cell.length_a   1.000
_cell.length_b   1.000
_cell.length_c   1.000
_cell.angle_alpha   90.00
_cell.angle_beta   90.00
_cell.angle_gamma   90.00
#
_symmetry.space_group_name_H-M   'P 1'
#
loop_
_entity.id
_entity.type
_entity.pdbx_description
1 polymer ?
#
loop_
_entity_poly.entity_id
_entity_poly.type
_entity_poly.pdbx_seq_one_letter_code
_entity_poly.pdbx_strand_id
1 'polypeptide(L)'
;MEMIHVCKLRFSLGDKISLSVVPPVQNIQLEEGECIDVKLTLEKIWILRDNGVMIHNSLRTDSNVEEGRCYALQEEFVAEQLFQSSELSSDDLLWIIHSIFSHTKDHVAPFISSIFLRRLLHPGVHHSTILRATFMDYNKHWTDTEFQSLTVGGLKKEIQSLIDHEGFSESPMSVFCSWKHFCTRYFHNWCKHNSPCGFLVQSSAVIGLVRNNSITLFRDMEKIEVLIDGSSDELLDHSFGLDICDDDSEREILVDVLRCIISLNQQLGKTASAIFYESLVGTSVISSEEIVPRLLKILETGYSSLVSSVHVSDLGGDFALEKELADHRNLRKFSVNLLFSLHALSRKTDSWGKILDVIETYLQFLVPQKVMQKLDAGMSLHISASILVQAASPIAKSMFDSAFDILLFVSYLLNVSGQINMSPDNVSRIQLEFVPMIQDIVFEWLIIHFFCTTPSESPAIEDFSSQLSSLQIDGSTDKRSWNERLGKCDFPLAFILMLTSQISFGDPNHSSSRHLPNPQDIVGSVREFTSWIIWGKSGEESHSFLKRSTEIALILLRHSQYDAVEYLLTIVEANSQREKIFRSIQDTSGDWCLLQHLLGCCLLAQARYGFHGMLKEKKVCEAIRCFFRASSGQGASQALQDLSHDAGLPYLGFDGCVASAEWKLHYYQWAMQIFEQYGISEGACQFALAALEQVDEALSQKDDSGGRDILSESATIIKGRLWANVFKFTLDLNHLYDSYCAILSNPDEESKYICLRRFIIVLYERGGMKVLCGGQIPFIGLAEKIEQELAWKAERSDILTKPNPYKLLYAFEMHRHNWRRAASYIYQYAARLRAELILKDHQHVSLVLQERLNALSASINALNLVHPAYAWIDPLHEGNSLQNECYPSKKAKKTVEEQLVVGDVQPQRLQFHIDIEKIENEFVLTSAEYLLSLANVKRTSTGKDDAPSDLVALLIQTNLYDMAFTVLLKFWKGSGLKRELENVFSAMSLKCCSNKIVSSSVGNDLRTHGLLLTSSTEDMVVHCSPDIGPMQQQSRGNTQWETLELYLEKYKAYHAGLPVTVAETLLRTDPQIELPLWLVHMFKESRRDRMWGMTGQVSNPASLFRLYVDYGRFTEATNLLLEYMEAFASVRPSDLIHRKRPFAAWFPYSTIERLWCQLDELINLGHMVDQCDKLKKLLHGALLNHLKLLKVDSDDAISSAAC
;
A
#
# COMPACT_ATOMS: atom_id res chain seq x y z
N MET A 1 28.12 -64.37 -26.60
CA MET A 1 27.25 -64.07 -27.74
C MET A 1 25.98 -64.87 -27.57
N GLU A 2 24.90 -64.17 -27.24
CA GLU A 2 23.57 -64.77 -27.15
C GLU A 2 23.00 -64.95 -28.56
N MET A 3 22.29 -66.06 -28.80
CA MET A 3 21.61 -66.33 -30.06
C MET A 3 20.13 -66.64 -29.81
N ILE A 4 19.27 -66.04 -30.63
CA ILE A 4 17.82 -66.29 -30.59
C ILE A 4 17.44 -67.23 -31.73
N HIS A 5 16.78 -68.34 -31.38
CA HIS A 5 16.31 -69.36 -32.32
C HIS A 5 14.79 -69.31 -32.50
N VAL A 6 14.32 -69.04 -33.72
CA VAL A 6 12.89 -69.01 -34.03
C VAL A 6 12.43 -70.37 -34.55
N CYS A 7 11.61 -71.09 -33.78
CA CYS A 7 11.16 -72.45 -34.12
C CYS A 7 9.68 -72.49 -34.51
N LYS A 8 9.34 -73.24 -35.58
CA LYS A 8 7.94 -73.54 -35.93
C LYS A 8 7.47 -74.81 -35.24
N LEU A 9 6.39 -74.72 -34.46
CA LEU A 9 5.71 -75.87 -33.86
C LEU A 9 4.66 -76.40 -34.84
N ARG A 10 4.85 -77.61 -35.35
CA ARG A 10 3.80 -78.32 -36.11
C ARG A 10 2.94 -79.11 -35.13
N PHE A 11 1.64 -78.79 -35.18
CA PHE A 11 0.60 -79.46 -34.42
C PHE A 11 -0.22 -80.34 -35.37
N SER A 12 -0.20 -81.66 -35.17
CA SER A 12 -1.07 -82.60 -35.90
C SER A 12 -2.05 -83.24 -34.92
N LEU A 13 -3.35 -83.06 -35.21
CA LEU A 13 -4.46 -83.56 -34.41
C LEU A 13 -4.80 -84.99 -34.87
N GLY A 14 -4.26 -85.99 -34.17
CA GLY A 14 -4.66 -87.41 -34.26
C GLY A 14 -4.94 -87.98 -32.85
N ASP A 15 -5.06 -89.31 -32.70
CA ASP A 15 -5.36 -89.99 -31.41
C ASP A 15 -4.32 -89.71 -30.29
N LYS A 16 -3.16 -89.14 -30.63
CA LYS A 16 -2.22 -88.51 -29.70
C LYS A 16 -1.79 -87.14 -30.25
N ILE A 17 -1.77 -86.12 -29.38
CA ILE A 17 -1.21 -84.80 -29.69
C ILE A 17 0.31 -84.97 -29.89
N SER A 18 0.79 -84.90 -31.13
CA SER A 18 2.23 -84.81 -31.43
C SER A 18 2.62 -83.38 -31.75
N LEU A 19 3.35 -82.74 -30.83
CA LEU A 19 4.07 -81.49 -31.05
C LEU A 19 5.44 -81.85 -31.63
N SER A 20 5.69 -81.47 -32.89
CA SER A 20 7.02 -81.58 -33.49
C SER A 20 7.60 -80.18 -33.70
N VAL A 21 8.80 -79.97 -33.18
CA VAL A 21 9.57 -78.74 -33.40
C VAL A 21 10.30 -78.89 -34.73
N VAL A 22 9.99 -78.05 -35.71
CA VAL A 22 10.74 -77.95 -36.97
C VAL A 22 12.07 -77.25 -36.67
N PRO A 23 13.20 -77.60 -37.33
CA PRO A 23 14.46 -76.89 -37.18
C PRO A 23 14.30 -75.36 -37.35
N PRO A 24 15.17 -74.56 -36.69
CA PRO A 24 14.98 -73.12 -36.59
C PRO A 24 14.89 -72.47 -37.97
N VAL A 25 13.84 -71.66 -38.16
CA VAL A 25 13.54 -70.97 -39.41
C VAL A 25 14.50 -69.80 -39.61
N GLN A 26 15.00 -69.22 -38.52
CA GLN A 26 15.90 -68.09 -38.51
C GLN A 26 16.75 -68.12 -37.23
N ASN A 27 18.05 -67.78 -37.37
CA ASN A 27 18.97 -67.60 -36.25
C ASN A 27 19.40 -66.13 -36.24
N ILE A 28 19.17 -65.43 -35.13
CA ILE A 28 19.53 -64.02 -34.98
C ILE A 28 20.74 -63.94 -34.04
N GLN A 29 21.86 -63.42 -34.55
CA GLN A 29 23.06 -63.14 -33.76
C GLN A 29 22.92 -61.76 -33.09
N LEU A 30 23.19 -61.70 -31.79
CA LEU A 30 23.20 -60.45 -31.02
C LEU A 30 24.65 -59.95 -30.94
N GLU A 31 24.94 -58.84 -31.63
CA GLU A 31 26.32 -58.32 -31.76
C GLU A 31 26.80 -57.61 -30.48
N GLU A 32 25.97 -56.80 -29.81
CA GLU A 32 26.30 -56.12 -28.53
C GLU A 32 25.04 -55.82 -27.65
N GLY A 33 25.20 -55.90 -26.31
CA GLY A 33 24.19 -55.64 -25.27
C GLY A 33 23.52 -56.90 -24.66
N GLU A 34 23.15 -56.88 -23.37
CA GLU A 34 22.38 -57.98 -22.76
C GLU A 34 20.94 -57.99 -23.29
N CYS A 35 20.40 -59.18 -23.58
CA CYS A 35 19.00 -59.30 -24.00
C CYS A 35 18.08 -59.32 -22.78
N ILE A 36 17.21 -58.31 -22.67
CA ILE A 36 16.30 -58.14 -21.54
C ILE A 36 15.00 -58.96 -21.75
N ASP A 37 14.36 -58.82 -22.91
CA ASP A 37 13.10 -59.52 -23.24
C ASP A 37 12.94 -59.70 -24.76
N VAL A 38 12.19 -60.72 -25.17
CA VAL A 38 11.88 -61.02 -26.58
C VAL A 38 10.40 -61.33 -26.72
N LYS A 39 9.71 -60.65 -27.64
CA LYS A 39 8.30 -60.92 -27.97
C LYS A 39 8.11 -61.17 -29.46
N LEU A 40 7.18 -62.06 -29.76
CA LEU A 40 6.81 -62.41 -31.13
C LEU A 40 5.38 -61.94 -31.41
N THR A 41 5.20 -61.13 -32.46
CA THR A 41 3.89 -60.83 -33.04
C THR A 41 3.68 -61.60 -34.34
N LEU A 42 2.50 -61.47 -34.97
CA LEU A 42 2.17 -62.22 -36.20
C LEU A 42 3.18 -61.99 -37.34
N GLU A 43 3.80 -60.82 -37.41
CA GLU A 43 4.71 -60.43 -38.49
C GLU A 43 6.10 -60.01 -38.05
N LYS A 44 6.32 -59.67 -36.76
CA LYS A 44 7.59 -59.09 -36.28
C LYS A 44 8.10 -59.76 -35.00
N ILE A 45 9.42 -59.78 -34.84
CA ILE A 45 10.14 -60.20 -33.63
C ILE A 45 10.73 -58.96 -32.99
N TRP A 46 10.39 -58.74 -31.73
CA TRP A 46 10.82 -57.59 -30.94
C TRP A 46 11.84 -58.07 -29.91
N ILE A 47 13.03 -57.48 -29.92
CA ILE A 47 14.13 -57.82 -29.03
C ILE A 47 14.50 -56.56 -28.26
N LEU A 48 14.39 -56.59 -26.94
CA LEU A 48 14.79 -55.52 -26.04
C LEU A 48 16.22 -55.74 -25.57
N ARG A 49 17.06 -54.72 -25.71
CA ARG A 49 18.44 -54.68 -25.22
C ARG A 49 18.63 -53.49 -24.28
N ASP A 50 19.74 -53.49 -23.56
CA ASP A 50 20.14 -52.35 -22.71
C ASP A 50 20.28 -51.04 -23.50
N ASN A 51 20.71 -51.13 -24.76
CA ASN A 51 21.04 -49.98 -25.61
C ASN A 51 19.95 -49.63 -26.64
N GLY A 52 18.86 -50.39 -26.74
CA GLY A 52 17.91 -50.22 -27.85
C GLY A 52 16.87 -51.34 -28.02
N VAL A 53 15.93 -51.11 -28.95
CA VAL A 53 14.97 -52.12 -29.42
C VAL A 53 15.32 -52.55 -30.84
N MET A 54 15.46 -53.84 -31.06
CA MET A 54 15.68 -54.43 -32.38
C MET A 54 14.40 -55.09 -32.89
N ILE A 55 14.03 -54.76 -34.13
CA ILE A 55 12.85 -55.33 -34.80
C ILE A 55 13.29 -56.15 -36.01
N HIS A 56 12.85 -57.41 -36.08
CA HIS A 56 13.03 -58.27 -37.24
C HIS A 56 11.68 -58.65 -37.86
N ASN A 57 11.58 -58.64 -39.19
CA ASN A 57 10.40 -59.12 -39.90
C ASN A 57 10.44 -60.66 -40.03
N SER A 58 9.38 -61.33 -39.59
CA SER A 58 9.34 -62.80 -39.41
C SER A 58 8.86 -63.60 -40.63
N LEU A 59 8.52 -62.96 -41.76
CA LEU A 59 7.76 -63.59 -42.86
C LEU A 59 8.43 -63.65 -44.24
N ARG A 60 9.65 -63.17 -44.46
CA ARG A 60 10.34 -63.34 -45.76
C ARG A 60 11.35 -64.48 -45.70
N THR A 61 11.09 -65.53 -46.49
CA THR A 61 11.98 -66.67 -46.74
C THR A 61 13.04 -66.41 -47.80
N ASP A 62 13.13 -65.18 -48.32
CA ASP A 62 14.08 -64.84 -49.37
C ASP A 62 15.39 -64.37 -48.74
N SER A 63 16.48 -64.95 -49.22
CA SER A 63 17.85 -64.95 -48.71
C SER A 63 18.59 -63.62 -48.80
N ASN A 64 17.89 -62.49 -48.71
CA ASN A 64 18.55 -61.19 -48.52
C ASN A 64 18.61 -60.94 -47.01
N VAL A 65 19.82 -60.70 -46.52
CA VAL A 65 20.09 -60.31 -45.14
C VAL A 65 19.43 -58.94 -44.94
N GLU A 66 18.14 -58.90 -44.59
CA GLU A 66 17.49 -57.67 -44.15
C GLU A 66 18.03 -57.36 -42.75
N GLU A 67 18.80 -56.27 -42.65
CA GLU A 67 19.35 -55.73 -41.41
C GLU A 67 18.21 -55.49 -40.41
N GLY A 68 18.37 -56.00 -39.19
CA GLY A 68 17.43 -55.68 -38.11
C GLY A 68 17.50 -54.19 -37.83
N ARG A 69 16.35 -53.51 -37.79
CA ARG A 69 16.30 -52.08 -37.48
C ARG A 69 16.45 -51.90 -35.98
N CYS A 70 17.47 -51.14 -35.57
CA CYS A 70 17.68 -50.74 -34.19
C CYS A 70 17.04 -49.38 -33.96
N TYR A 71 16.17 -49.28 -32.96
CA TYR A 71 15.60 -48.03 -32.52
C TYR A 71 16.18 -47.67 -31.16
N ALA A 72 16.62 -46.42 -31.04
CA ALA A 72 17.04 -45.86 -29.77
C ALA A 72 15.86 -45.76 -28.79
N LEU A 73 16.18 -45.86 -27.51
CA LEU A 73 15.20 -45.72 -26.45
C LEU A 73 15.03 -44.23 -26.05
N GLN A 74 14.02 -43.94 -25.22
CA GLN A 74 13.66 -42.61 -24.75
C GLN A 74 14.83 -41.85 -24.08
N GLU A 75 15.85 -42.54 -23.59
CA GLU A 75 17.06 -41.97 -22.99
C GLU A 75 17.79 -41.04 -23.96
N GLU A 76 17.86 -41.35 -25.25
CA GLU A 76 18.49 -40.47 -26.24
C GLU A 76 17.69 -39.18 -26.44
N PHE A 77 16.36 -39.28 -26.51
CA PHE A 77 15.47 -38.11 -26.55
C PHE A 77 15.64 -37.24 -25.30
N VAL A 78 15.69 -37.83 -24.10
CA VAL A 78 15.90 -37.09 -22.85
C VAL A 78 17.28 -36.43 -22.82
N ALA A 79 18.32 -37.13 -23.28
CA ALA A 79 19.66 -36.57 -23.39
C ALA A 79 19.71 -35.38 -24.35
N GLU A 80 19.03 -35.46 -25.50
CA GLU A 80 18.93 -34.37 -26.47
C GLU A 80 18.22 -33.14 -25.88
N GLN A 81 17.09 -33.34 -25.18
CA GLN A 81 16.34 -32.25 -24.57
C GLN A 81 17.14 -31.54 -23.47
N LEU A 82 17.99 -32.28 -22.75
CA LEU A 82 18.83 -31.74 -21.65
C LEU A 82 20.24 -31.33 -22.09
N PHE A 83 20.52 -31.31 -23.40
CA PHE A 83 21.84 -30.99 -23.99
C PHE A 83 22.98 -31.87 -23.44
N GLN A 84 22.72 -33.17 -23.27
CA GLN A 84 23.68 -34.18 -22.79
C GLN A 84 24.10 -35.19 -23.88
N SER A 85 23.56 -35.09 -25.10
CA SER A 85 23.95 -36.00 -26.18
C SER A 85 25.36 -35.72 -26.71
N SER A 86 26.04 -36.73 -27.24
CA SER A 86 27.41 -36.64 -27.75
C SER A 86 27.55 -35.72 -28.98
N GLU A 87 26.45 -35.49 -29.70
CA GLU A 87 26.40 -34.65 -30.90
C GLU A 87 26.12 -33.17 -30.59
N LEU A 88 25.55 -32.87 -29.41
CA LEU A 88 25.17 -31.51 -29.01
C LEU A 88 26.07 -31.02 -27.88
N SER A 89 26.99 -30.11 -28.18
CA SER A 89 27.74 -29.47 -27.11
C SER A 89 26.83 -28.43 -26.44
N SER A 90 26.50 -28.64 -25.16
CA SER A 90 25.85 -27.62 -24.32
C SER A 90 26.58 -26.27 -24.41
N ASP A 91 27.88 -26.33 -24.67
CA ASP A 91 28.76 -25.19 -24.71
C ASP A 91 28.49 -24.27 -25.92
N ASP A 92 27.73 -24.70 -26.94
CA ASP A 92 27.32 -23.83 -28.06
C ASP A 92 26.15 -22.91 -27.67
N LEU A 93 25.28 -23.35 -26.75
CA LEU A 93 24.14 -22.56 -26.27
C LEU A 93 24.59 -21.22 -25.68
N LEU A 94 25.61 -21.26 -24.83
CA LEU A 94 26.11 -20.08 -24.13
C LEU A 94 26.76 -19.06 -25.09
N TRP A 95 27.50 -19.55 -26.09
CA TRP A 95 28.17 -18.71 -27.09
C TRP A 95 27.17 -18.02 -28.02
N ILE A 96 26.12 -18.73 -28.41
CA ILE A 96 25.02 -18.15 -29.21
C ILE A 96 24.29 -17.08 -28.38
N ILE A 97 23.94 -17.36 -27.13
CA ILE A 97 23.23 -16.40 -26.28
C ILE A 97 24.08 -15.15 -26.01
N HIS A 98 25.37 -15.28 -25.69
CA HIS A 98 26.22 -14.09 -25.51
C HIS A 98 26.40 -13.28 -26.79
N SER A 99 26.36 -13.92 -27.96
CA SER A 99 26.38 -13.23 -29.25
C SER A 99 25.06 -12.50 -29.53
N ILE A 100 23.93 -13.05 -29.09
CA ILE A 100 22.60 -12.42 -29.24
C ILE A 100 22.44 -11.25 -28.25
N PHE A 101 22.91 -11.36 -27.01
CA PHE A 101 22.70 -10.39 -25.93
C PHE A 101 23.91 -9.47 -25.68
N SER A 102 24.69 -9.13 -26.72
CA SER A 102 26.03 -8.50 -26.62
C SER A 102 26.15 -7.23 -25.75
N HIS A 103 25.04 -6.59 -25.36
CA HIS A 103 24.99 -5.37 -24.55
C HIS A 103 24.35 -5.51 -23.16
N THR A 104 23.63 -6.60 -22.86
CA THR A 104 22.80 -6.72 -21.64
C THR A 104 23.17 -7.96 -20.80
N LYS A 105 24.23 -7.84 -19.99
CA LYS A 105 24.72 -8.94 -19.13
C LYS A 105 23.67 -9.43 -18.13
N ASP A 106 22.83 -8.54 -17.61
CA ASP A 106 21.87 -8.83 -16.53
C ASP A 106 20.68 -9.73 -16.97
N HIS A 107 20.45 -9.87 -18.28
CA HIS A 107 19.33 -10.65 -18.82
C HIS A 107 19.72 -12.05 -19.32
N VAL A 108 21.01 -12.37 -19.39
CA VAL A 108 21.51 -13.65 -19.93
C VAL A 108 21.21 -14.82 -18.98
N ALA A 109 21.54 -14.68 -17.70
CA ALA A 109 21.32 -15.72 -16.69
C ALA A 109 19.84 -16.15 -16.52
N PRO A 110 18.85 -15.23 -16.41
CA PRO A 110 17.44 -15.62 -16.32
C PRO A 110 16.93 -16.27 -17.61
N PHE A 111 17.41 -15.84 -18.78
CA PHE A 111 17.03 -16.42 -20.07
C PHE A 111 17.57 -17.85 -20.24
N ILE A 112 18.83 -18.12 -19.86
CA ILE A 112 19.37 -19.49 -19.83
C ILE A 112 18.55 -20.38 -18.90
N SER A 113 18.23 -19.86 -17.71
CA SER A 113 17.47 -20.61 -16.72
C SER A 113 16.06 -20.95 -17.18
N SER A 114 15.41 -20.08 -17.96
CA SER A 114 14.08 -20.36 -18.50
C SER A 114 14.09 -21.46 -19.57
N ILE A 115 15.13 -21.50 -20.44
CA ILE A 115 15.33 -22.59 -21.43
C ILE A 115 15.44 -23.95 -20.73
N PHE A 116 16.33 -24.06 -19.73
CA PHE A 116 16.54 -25.33 -19.01
C PHE A 116 15.31 -25.73 -18.20
N LEU A 117 14.67 -24.80 -17.50
CA LEU A 117 13.42 -25.09 -16.76
C LEU A 117 12.34 -25.62 -17.69
N ARG A 118 12.15 -25.02 -18.86
CA ARG A 118 11.10 -25.46 -19.80
C ARG A 118 11.38 -26.85 -20.35
N ARG A 119 12.63 -27.14 -20.71
CA ARG A 119 13.06 -28.47 -21.20
C ARG A 119 12.98 -29.55 -20.13
N LEU A 120 13.34 -29.24 -18.89
CA LEU A 120 13.24 -30.16 -17.75
C LEU A 120 11.79 -30.49 -17.39
N LEU A 121 10.90 -29.50 -17.48
CA LEU A 121 9.47 -29.65 -17.19
C LEU A 121 8.65 -30.10 -18.42
N HIS A 122 9.32 -30.41 -19.54
CA HIS A 122 8.68 -30.87 -20.76
C HIS A 122 7.98 -32.23 -20.51
N PRO A 123 6.76 -32.43 -21.03
CA PRO A 123 6.09 -33.72 -20.97
C PRO A 123 6.95 -34.82 -21.61
N GLY A 124 7.16 -35.92 -20.90
CA GLY A 124 8.03 -37.01 -21.37
C GLY A 124 9.49 -36.91 -20.93
N VAL A 125 9.94 -35.73 -20.45
CA VAL A 125 11.25 -35.53 -19.78
C VAL A 125 11.07 -35.42 -18.26
N HIS A 126 10.00 -34.78 -17.82
CA HIS A 126 9.70 -34.63 -16.40
C HIS A 126 9.29 -35.96 -15.76
N HIS A 127 9.88 -36.30 -14.62
CA HIS A 127 9.45 -37.42 -13.79
C HIS A 127 9.71 -37.15 -12.31
N SER A 128 8.66 -37.28 -11.51
CA SER A 128 8.66 -36.91 -10.09
C SER A 128 9.68 -37.69 -9.26
N THR A 129 9.77 -39.01 -9.42
CA THR A 129 10.74 -39.83 -8.66
C THR A 129 12.19 -39.48 -8.98
N ILE A 130 12.50 -39.13 -10.23
CA ILE A 130 13.85 -38.81 -10.69
C ILE A 130 14.25 -37.42 -10.23
N LEU A 131 13.34 -36.43 -10.32
CA LEU A 131 13.57 -35.09 -9.78
C LEU A 131 13.77 -35.10 -8.25
N ARG A 132 13.08 -35.99 -7.54
CA ARG A 132 13.30 -36.20 -6.10
C ARG A 132 14.65 -36.83 -5.83
N ALA A 133 15.05 -37.85 -6.58
CA ALA A 133 16.38 -38.44 -6.46
C ALA A 133 17.48 -37.39 -6.70
N THR A 134 17.31 -36.49 -7.68
CA THR A 134 18.24 -35.37 -7.85
C THR A 134 18.24 -34.41 -6.67
N PHE A 135 17.08 -34.06 -6.10
CA PHE A 135 17.06 -33.20 -4.92
C PHE A 135 17.75 -33.83 -3.71
N MET A 136 17.67 -35.16 -3.58
CA MET A 136 18.40 -35.91 -2.56
C MET A 136 19.92 -35.81 -2.74
N ASP A 137 20.42 -35.83 -3.98
CA ASP A 137 21.85 -35.62 -4.27
C ASP A 137 22.34 -34.22 -3.84
N TYR A 138 21.42 -33.26 -3.72
CA TYR A 138 21.64 -31.90 -3.22
C TYR A 138 21.33 -31.74 -1.72
N ASN A 139 21.11 -32.84 -0.98
CA ASN A 139 20.74 -32.87 0.43
C ASN A 139 19.39 -32.19 0.77
N LYS A 140 18.48 -32.01 -0.19
CA LYS A 140 17.10 -31.58 0.07
C LYS A 140 16.18 -32.80 0.14
N HIS A 141 15.68 -33.10 1.35
CA HIS A 141 14.75 -34.20 1.58
C HIS A 141 13.28 -33.76 1.43
N TRP A 142 12.53 -34.45 0.57
CA TRP A 142 11.11 -34.21 0.36
C TRP A 142 10.30 -35.49 0.56
N THR A 143 9.24 -35.42 1.37
CA THR A 143 8.25 -36.50 1.47
C THR A 143 7.37 -36.58 0.21
N ASP A 144 6.78 -37.75 -0.05
CA ASP A 144 5.88 -37.96 -1.20
C ASP A 144 4.72 -36.95 -1.21
N THR A 145 4.17 -36.67 -0.03
CA THR A 145 3.03 -35.77 0.16
C THR A 145 3.42 -34.30 -0.04
N GLU A 146 4.58 -33.88 0.45
CA GLU A 146 5.06 -32.50 0.25
C GLU A 146 5.37 -32.25 -1.23
N PHE A 147 6.05 -33.18 -1.90
CA PHE A 147 6.40 -33.03 -3.30
C PHE A 147 5.17 -33.01 -4.22
N GLN A 148 4.16 -33.85 -3.95
CA GLN A 148 2.91 -33.87 -4.71
C GLN A 148 2.03 -32.63 -4.49
N SER A 149 2.25 -31.90 -3.37
CA SER A 149 1.55 -30.66 -3.07
C SER A 149 2.13 -29.44 -3.78
N LEU A 150 3.36 -29.53 -4.29
CA LEU A 150 4.01 -28.44 -5.00
C LEU A 150 3.34 -28.20 -6.36
N THR A 151 2.97 -26.95 -6.62
CA THR A 151 2.61 -26.48 -7.95
C THR A 151 3.85 -26.34 -8.83
N VAL A 152 3.67 -26.30 -10.15
CA VAL A 152 4.75 -26.04 -11.11
C VAL A 152 5.52 -24.76 -10.76
N GLY A 153 4.84 -23.70 -10.32
CA GLY A 153 5.47 -22.46 -9.88
C GLY A 153 6.34 -22.64 -8.64
N GLY A 154 5.90 -23.46 -7.68
CA GLY A 154 6.71 -23.86 -6.52
C GLY A 154 7.94 -24.67 -6.93
N LEU A 155 7.77 -25.65 -7.83
CA LEU A 155 8.87 -26.45 -8.36
C LEU A 155 9.92 -25.60 -9.09
N LYS A 156 9.50 -24.66 -9.95
CA LYS A 156 10.42 -23.73 -10.64
C LYS A 156 11.26 -22.91 -9.66
N LYS A 157 10.64 -22.37 -8.60
CA LYS A 157 11.32 -21.60 -7.56
C LYS A 157 12.32 -22.45 -6.76
N GLU A 158 11.95 -23.67 -6.42
CA GLU A 158 12.84 -24.58 -5.69
C GLU A 158 14.05 -25.00 -6.54
N ILE A 159 13.84 -25.30 -7.83
CA ILE A 159 14.93 -25.61 -8.76
C ILE A 159 15.85 -24.40 -8.90
N GLN A 160 15.30 -23.20 -9.14
CA GLN A 160 16.10 -21.96 -9.21
C GLN A 160 16.89 -21.71 -7.94
N SER A 161 16.30 -21.91 -6.75
CA SER A 161 17.02 -21.77 -5.49
C SER A 161 18.24 -22.70 -5.40
N LEU A 162 18.17 -23.92 -5.92
CA LEU A 162 19.29 -24.86 -5.90
C LEU A 162 20.43 -24.41 -6.81
N ILE A 163 20.09 -23.85 -7.97
CA ILE A 163 21.07 -23.33 -8.93
C ILE A 163 21.74 -22.08 -8.37
N ASP A 164 20.96 -21.18 -7.77
CA ASP A 164 21.48 -19.99 -7.12
C ASP A 164 22.38 -20.32 -5.93
N HIS A 165 22.12 -21.44 -5.21
CA HIS A 165 22.96 -21.91 -4.12
C HIS A 165 24.27 -22.58 -4.57
N GLU A 166 24.32 -23.25 -5.72
CA GLU A 166 25.56 -23.80 -6.29
C GLU A 166 26.41 -22.73 -7.00
N GLY A 167 25.79 -21.67 -7.52
CA GLY A 167 26.48 -20.55 -8.16
C GLY A 167 27.24 -19.67 -7.15
N PHE A 168 28.55 -19.88 -6.99
CA PHE A 168 29.41 -19.04 -6.14
C PHE A 168 29.50 -17.56 -6.59
N SER A 169 29.06 -17.24 -7.82
CA SER A 169 28.98 -15.89 -8.41
C SER A 169 27.70 -15.74 -9.25
N GLU A 170 27.14 -14.53 -9.39
CA GLU A 170 26.00 -14.22 -10.28
C GLU A 170 26.37 -14.16 -11.79
N SER A 171 27.53 -14.70 -12.18
CA SER A 171 27.96 -14.66 -13.58
C SER A 171 27.11 -15.61 -14.45
N PRO A 172 26.76 -15.25 -15.70
CA PRO A 172 26.00 -16.15 -16.57
C PRO A 172 26.64 -17.52 -16.79
N MET A 173 27.98 -17.60 -16.75
CA MET A 173 28.74 -18.85 -16.87
C MET A 173 28.56 -19.77 -15.65
N SER A 174 28.57 -19.24 -14.42
CA SER A 174 28.38 -20.07 -13.21
C SER A 174 26.97 -20.65 -13.15
N VAL A 175 25.97 -19.85 -13.53
CA VAL A 175 24.57 -20.30 -13.66
C VAL A 175 24.46 -21.39 -14.72
N PHE A 176 25.07 -21.21 -15.89
CA PHE A 176 25.11 -22.23 -16.95
C PHE A 176 25.80 -23.53 -16.51
N CYS A 177 26.96 -23.45 -15.85
CA CYS A 177 27.66 -24.62 -15.31
C CYS A 177 26.83 -25.37 -14.27
N SER A 178 26.13 -24.64 -13.39
CA SER A 178 25.24 -25.22 -12.38
C SER A 178 24.07 -25.96 -13.03
N TRP A 179 23.47 -25.40 -14.09
CA TRP A 179 22.48 -26.08 -14.90
C TRP A 179 23.01 -27.34 -15.59
N LYS A 180 24.19 -27.28 -16.19
CA LYS A 180 24.83 -28.45 -16.84
C LYS A 180 25.03 -29.58 -15.83
N HIS A 181 25.51 -29.25 -14.63
CA HIS A 181 25.71 -30.21 -13.54
C HIS A 181 24.40 -30.82 -13.06
N PHE A 182 23.37 -29.99 -12.85
CA PHE A 182 22.04 -30.43 -12.47
C PHE A 182 21.44 -31.38 -13.52
N CYS A 183 21.48 -31.01 -14.80
CA CYS A 183 20.98 -31.84 -15.90
C CYS A 183 21.75 -33.15 -16.06
N THR A 184 23.07 -33.15 -15.85
CA THR A 184 23.89 -34.37 -15.88
C THR A 184 23.48 -35.34 -14.76
N ARG A 185 23.31 -34.84 -13.53
CA ARG A 185 22.82 -35.63 -12.40
C ARG A 185 21.40 -36.16 -12.64
N TYR A 186 20.52 -35.31 -13.18
CA TYR A 186 19.15 -35.70 -13.53
C TYR A 186 19.13 -36.82 -14.56
N PHE A 187 19.91 -36.69 -15.63
CA PHE A 187 19.99 -37.72 -16.66
C PHE A 187 20.58 -39.04 -16.12
N HIS A 188 21.61 -38.97 -15.27
CA HIS A 188 22.15 -40.16 -14.62
C HIS A 188 21.11 -40.89 -13.75
N ASN A 189 20.35 -40.13 -12.95
CA ASN A 189 19.26 -40.68 -12.15
C ASN A 189 18.12 -41.19 -13.01
N TRP A 190 17.88 -40.59 -14.17
CA TRP A 190 16.88 -41.05 -15.14
C TRP A 190 17.21 -42.45 -15.64
N CYS A 191 18.42 -42.66 -16.17
CA CYS A 191 18.85 -43.95 -16.68
C CYS A 191 18.87 -45.02 -15.56
N LYS A 192 19.26 -44.66 -14.34
CA LYS A 192 19.35 -45.59 -13.21
C LYS A 192 17.98 -46.01 -12.67
N HIS A 193 17.05 -45.08 -12.50
CA HIS A 193 15.76 -45.34 -11.85
C HIS A 193 14.63 -45.67 -12.83
N ASN A 194 14.81 -45.47 -14.14
CA ASN A 194 13.81 -45.73 -15.16
C ASN A 194 14.25 -46.76 -16.22
N SER A 195 15.02 -47.76 -15.79
CA SER A 195 15.51 -48.81 -16.69
C SER A 195 14.37 -49.67 -17.27
N PRO A 196 14.51 -50.12 -18.53
CA PRO A 196 13.54 -50.99 -19.18
C PRO A 196 13.50 -52.38 -18.54
N CYS A 197 12.29 -52.91 -18.32
CA CYS A 197 12.07 -54.20 -17.64
C CYS A 197 11.56 -55.30 -18.59
N GLY A 198 10.77 -54.95 -19.60
CA GLY A 198 10.23 -55.91 -20.57
C GLY A 198 9.08 -55.36 -21.41
N PHE A 199 8.66 -56.14 -22.42
CA PHE A 199 7.57 -55.76 -23.32
C PHE A 199 6.20 -56.22 -22.83
N LEU A 200 5.20 -55.36 -23.03
CA LEU A 200 3.78 -55.63 -22.85
C LEU A 200 3.10 -55.72 -24.22
N VAL A 201 2.50 -56.87 -24.55
CA VAL A 201 1.76 -57.09 -25.80
C VAL A 201 0.29 -57.32 -25.46
N GLN A 202 -0.60 -56.42 -25.89
CA GLN A 202 -2.05 -56.54 -25.63
C GLN A 202 -2.80 -57.11 -26.85
N SER A 203 -2.41 -56.71 -28.05
CA SER A 203 -2.91 -57.20 -29.34
C SER A 203 -1.74 -57.36 -30.32
N SER A 204 -1.93 -58.00 -31.48
CA SER A 204 -0.85 -58.19 -32.47
C SER A 204 -0.23 -56.88 -33.00
N ALA A 205 -0.87 -55.73 -32.74
CA ALA A 205 -0.46 -54.41 -33.21
C ALA A 205 0.03 -53.45 -32.09
N VAL A 206 -0.41 -53.62 -30.84
CA VAL A 206 -0.06 -52.71 -29.74
C VAL A 206 1.03 -53.34 -28.86
N ILE A 207 2.20 -52.69 -28.85
CA ILE A 207 3.35 -53.06 -28.03
C ILE A 207 3.72 -51.89 -27.14
N GLY A 208 3.81 -52.15 -25.85
CA GLY A 208 4.35 -51.24 -24.86
C GLY A 208 5.65 -51.78 -24.27
N LEU A 209 6.46 -50.89 -23.71
CA LEU A 209 7.65 -51.18 -22.94
C LEU A 209 7.40 -50.74 -21.50
N VAL A 210 7.50 -51.69 -20.57
CA VAL A 210 7.36 -51.47 -19.13
C VAL A 210 8.74 -51.12 -18.58
N ARG A 211 8.81 -50.02 -17.83
CA ARG A 211 10.00 -49.58 -17.07
C ARG A 211 9.71 -49.64 -15.58
N ASN A 212 10.74 -49.47 -14.76
CA ASN A 212 10.61 -49.50 -13.30
C ASN A 212 9.57 -48.49 -12.76
N ASN A 213 9.55 -47.28 -13.33
CA ASN A 213 8.68 -46.20 -12.85
C ASN A 213 7.76 -45.61 -13.93
N SER A 214 7.86 -46.04 -15.20
CA SER A 214 7.03 -45.55 -16.30
C SER A 214 6.59 -46.65 -17.27
N ILE A 215 5.63 -46.32 -18.14
CA ILE A 215 5.19 -47.15 -19.25
C ILE A 215 5.39 -46.35 -20.53
N THR A 216 6.00 -46.97 -21.53
CA THR A 216 6.25 -46.39 -22.85
C THR A 216 5.48 -47.15 -23.91
N LEU A 217 4.92 -46.45 -24.89
CA LEU A 217 4.14 -47.03 -25.99
C LEU A 217 4.88 -46.78 -27.30
N PHE A 218 4.98 -47.80 -28.16
CA PHE A 218 5.50 -47.60 -29.50
C PHE A 218 4.41 -47.04 -30.42
N ARG A 219 4.74 -45.97 -31.13
CA ARG A 219 3.91 -45.40 -32.20
C ARG A 219 4.65 -45.47 -33.53
N ASP A 220 3.91 -45.39 -34.62
CA ASP A 220 4.52 -45.18 -35.93
C ASP A 220 5.07 -43.75 -36.02
N MET A 221 6.24 -43.60 -36.65
CA MET A 221 6.85 -42.29 -36.91
C MET A 221 6.03 -41.54 -37.94
N GLU A 222 5.84 -40.24 -37.76
CA GLU A 222 5.24 -39.42 -38.80
C GLU A 222 6.24 -39.20 -39.94
N LYS A 223 5.73 -38.94 -41.16
CA LYS A 223 6.54 -38.75 -42.37
C LYS A 223 7.69 -37.74 -42.18
N ILE A 224 7.51 -36.69 -41.38
CA ILE A 224 8.55 -35.70 -41.08
C ILE A 224 9.68 -36.26 -40.20
N GLU A 225 9.34 -37.06 -39.20
CA GLU A 225 10.32 -37.60 -38.25
C GLU A 225 11.22 -38.62 -38.96
N VAL A 226 10.66 -39.35 -39.93
CA VAL A 226 11.43 -40.24 -40.81
C VAL A 226 12.43 -39.46 -41.68
N LEU A 227 12.10 -38.24 -42.12
CA LEU A 227 13.01 -37.40 -42.91
C LEU A 227 14.16 -36.84 -42.07
N ILE A 228 13.96 -36.63 -40.77
CA ILE A 228 14.94 -36.05 -39.85
C ILE A 228 15.85 -37.12 -39.25
N ASP A 229 15.28 -38.23 -38.77
CA ASP A 229 16.01 -39.31 -38.10
C ASP A 229 16.55 -40.37 -39.08
N GLY A 230 16.14 -40.32 -40.36
CA GLY A 230 16.63 -41.20 -41.39
C GLY A 230 18.12 -41.00 -41.64
N SER A 231 18.91 -42.07 -41.56
CA SER A 231 20.33 -42.03 -41.89
C SER A 231 20.52 -41.61 -43.35
N SER A 232 21.56 -40.81 -43.64
CA SER A 232 21.81 -40.25 -44.98
C SER A 232 21.98 -41.30 -46.08
N ASP A 233 22.30 -42.54 -45.72
CA ASP A 233 22.46 -43.67 -46.64
C ASP A 233 21.15 -44.43 -46.90
N GLU A 234 20.15 -44.36 -46.01
CA GLU A 234 18.84 -45.04 -46.16
C GLU A 234 17.80 -44.20 -46.94
N LEU A 235 18.00 -42.88 -47.06
CA LEU A 235 17.14 -41.97 -47.84
C LEU A 235 17.12 -42.30 -49.35
N LEU A 236 18.09 -43.08 -49.83
CA LEU A 236 18.22 -43.51 -51.23
C LEU A 236 17.43 -44.78 -51.55
N ASP A 237 16.92 -45.52 -50.56
CA ASP A 237 16.32 -46.83 -50.82
C ASP A 237 14.83 -46.72 -51.18
N HIS A 238 14.52 -47.19 -52.40
CA HIS A 238 13.27 -47.01 -53.12
C HIS A 238 12.05 -47.68 -52.46
N SER A 239 11.49 -47.13 -51.37
CA SER A 239 10.16 -47.54 -50.87
C SER A 239 9.51 -46.61 -49.84
N PHE A 240 10.01 -45.40 -49.64
CA PHE A 240 9.33 -44.45 -48.74
C PHE A 240 8.22 -43.74 -49.51
N GLY A 241 6.97 -44.10 -49.21
CA GLY A 241 5.74 -43.50 -49.77
C GLY A 241 5.56 -42.01 -49.41
N LEU A 242 6.50 -41.18 -49.82
CA LEU A 242 6.31 -39.74 -49.95
C LEU A 242 5.55 -39.50 -51.27
N ASP A 243 4.23 -39.45 -51.21
CA ASP A 243 3.37 -38.83 -52.25
C ASP A 243 3.60 -37.29 -52.35
N ILE A 244 4.80 -36.79 -52.00
CA ILE A 244 5.11 -35.35 -51.95
C ILE A 244 5.47 -34.82 -53.35
N CYS A 245 6.13 -35.63 -54.18
CA CYS A 245 6.45 -35.33 -55.57
C CYS A 245 6.20 -36.55 -56.46
N ASP A 246 5.58 -36.32 -57.61
CA ASP A 246 5.30 -37.34 -58.64
C ASP A 246 6.55 -37.67 -59.48
N ASP A 247 7.55 -36.77 -59.54
CA ASP A 247 8.78 -36.92 -60.32
C ASP A 247 9.99 -37.26 -59.43
N ASP A 248 10.76 -38.30 -59.81
CA ASP A 248 11.99 -38.72 -59.11
C ASP A 248 13.05 -37.60 -59.04
N SER A 249 13.07 -36.68 -60.01
CA SER A 249 13.99 -35.54 -60.01
C SER A 249 13.67 -34.50 -58.93
N GLU A 250 12.39 -34.28 -58.61
CA GLU A 250 12.01 -33.33 -57.55
C GLU A 250 12.36 -33.87 -56.16
N ARG A 251 12.25 -35.20 -55.98
CA ARG A 251 12.67 -35.89 -54.76
C ARG A 251 14.18 -35.77 -54.55
N GLU A 252 14.98 -35.95 -55.60
CA GLU A 252 16.44 -35.79 -55.52
C GLU A 252 16.83 -34.35 -55.16
N ILE A 253 16.14 -33.36 -55.74
CA ILE A 253 16.33 -31.94 -55.40
C ILE A 253 15.97 -31.68 -53.94
N LEU A 254 14.84 -32.21 -53.45
CA LEU A 254 14.42 -32.05 -52.06
C LEU A 254 15.45 -32.64 -51.08
N VAL A 255 15.98 -33.83 -51.35
CA VAL A 255 17.01 -34.46 -50.51
C VAL A 255 18.29 -33.61 -50.48
N ASP A 256 18.69 -33.03 -51.61
CA ASP A 256 19.85 -32.13 -51.67
C ASP A 256 19.60 -30.81 -50.89
N VAL A 257 18.38 -30.27 -50.94
CA VAL A 257 17.96 -29.11 -50.14
C VAL A 257 17.98 -29.44 -48.65
N LEU A 258 17.41 -30.57 -48.24
CA LEU A 258 17.43 -31.04 -46.85
C LEU A 258 18.87 -31.27 -46.35
N ARG A 259 19.77 -31.77 -47.20
CA ARG A 259 21.20 -31.90 -46.84
C ARG A 259 21.85 -30.54 -46.54
N CYS A 260 21.51 -29.50 -47.30
CA CYS A 260 21.95 -28.14 -47.01
C CYS A 260 21.39 -27.64 -45.67
N ILE A 261 20.11 -27.88 -45.40
CA ILE A 261 19.45 -27.52 -44.14
C ILE A 261 20.10 -28.23 -42.95
N ILE A 262 20.34 -29.54 -43.05
CA ILE A 262 21.04 -30.32 -42.02
C ILE A 262 22.45 -29.76 -41.78
N SER A 263 23.17 -29.37 -42.83
CA SER A 263 24.51 -28.78 -42.68
C SER A 263 24.50 -27.43 -41.96
N LEU A 264 23.44 -26.63 -42.12
CA LEU A 264 23.20 -25.39 -41.38
C LEU A 264 22.91 -25.68 -39.90
N ASN A 265 22.02 -26.65 -39.64
CA ASN A 265 21.66 -27.07 -38.29
C ASN A 265 22.86 -27.62 -37.53
N GLN A 266 23.76 -28.35 -38.18
CA GLN A 266 24.99 -28.86 -37.57
C GLN A 266 25.94 -27.75 -37.10
N GLN A 267 25.88 -26.54 -37.67
CA GLN A 267 26.73 -25.42 -37.21
C GLN A 267 26.15 -24.66 -36.03
N LEU A 268 24.83 -24.39 -36.05
CA LEU A 268 24.16 -23.66 -34.97
C LEU A 268 23.72 -24.57 -33.81
N GLY A 269 23.73 -25.88 -34.04
CA GLY A 269 23.16 -26.89 -33.16
C GLY A 269 21.63 -26.79 -33.06
N LYS A 270 21.01 -27.83 -32.48
CA LYS A 270 19.58 -27.81 -32.07
C LYS A 270 19.29 -26.81 -30.92
N THR A 271 20.29 -26.02 -30.52
CA THR A 271 20.23 -24.92 -29.56
C THR A 271 19.56 -23.67 -30.14
N ALA A 272 19.68 -23.42 -31.45
CA ALA A 272 19.10 -22.23 -32.08
C ALA A 272 17.57 -22.23 -32.07
N SER A 273 16.93 -23.37 -32.37
CA SER A 273 15.46 -23.49 -32.30
C SER A 273 14.94 -23.34 -30.87
N ALA A 274 15.72 -23.79 -29.87
CA ALA A 274 15.41 -23.61 -28.46
C ALA A 274 15.39 -22.13 -28.04
N ILE A 275 16.41 -21.37 -28.47
CA ILE A 275 16.52 -19.94 -28.20
C ILE A 275 15.39 -19.18 -28.90
N PHE A 276 15.10 -19.55 -30.15
CA PHE A 276 14.01 -18.95 -30.90
C PHE A 276 12.65 -19.22 -30.25
N TYR A 277 12.38 -20.46 -29.85
CA TYR A 277 11.17 -20.84 -29.12
C TYR A 277 11.05 -20.05 -27.79
N GLU A 278 12.11 -20.00 -26.98
CA GLU A 278 12.07 -19.29 -25.70
C GLU A 278 11.92 -17.77 -25.87
N SER A 279 12.40 -17.20 -26.97
CA SER A 279 12.17 -15.78 -27.27
C SER A 279 10.71 -15.44 -27.58
N LEU A 280 9.97 -16.39 -28.14
CA LEU A 280 8.57 -16.23 -28.53
C LEU A 280 7.62 -16.47 -27.35
N VAL A 281 7.94 -17.45 -26.50
CA VAL A 281 7.06 -17.88 -25.39
C VAL A 281 7.50 -17.33 -24.04
N GLY A 282 8.77 -16.94 -23.89
CA GLY A 282 9.30 -16.35 -22.66
C GLY A 282 9.05 -14.84 -22.56
N THR A 283 9.20 -14.28 -21.36
CA THR A 283 9.23 -12.83 -21.13
C THR A 283 10.56 -12.26 -21.64
N SER A 284 10.71 -12.17 -22.96
CA SER A 284 11.97 -11.78 -23.58
C SER A 284 12.07 -10.25 -23.73
N VAL A 285 13.27 -9.71 -23.48
CA VAL A 285 13.60 -8.28 -23.65
C VAL A 285 13.91 -7.94 -25.12
N ILE A 286 14.10 -8.96 -25.95
CA ILE A 286 14.50 -8.85 -27.36
C ILE A 286 13.34 -9.31 -28.24
N SER A 287 13.01 -8.55 -29.27
CA SER A 287 11.99 -8.95 -30.25
C SER A 287 12.45 -10.20 -31.03
N SER A 288 11.53 -11.12 -31.31
CA SER A 288 11.82 -12.32 -32.11
C SER A 288 12.37 -11.99 -33.51
N GLU A 289 12.09 -10.78 -34.00
CA GLU A 289 12.58 -10.23 -35.28
C GLU A 289 14.08 -10.00 -35.28
N GLU A 290 14.69 -9.73 -34.13
CA GLU A 290 16.13 -9.48 -34.04
C GLU A 290 16.95 -10.77 -33.97
N ILE A 291 16.32 -11.92 -33.67
CA ILE A 291 17.03 -13.18 -33.42
C ILE A 291 17.46 -13.84 -34.72
N VAL A 292 16.57 -13.97 -35.70
CA VAL A 292 16.92 -14.58 -37.01
C VAL A 292 18.08 -13.83 -37.68
N PRO A 293 18.08 -12.48 -37.80
CA PRO A 293 19.22 -11.74 -38.33
C PRO A 293 20.51 -11.91 -37.52
N ARG A 294 20.42 -12.03 -36.19
CA ARG A 294 21.59 -12.27 -35.32
C ARG A 294 22.16 -13.68 -35.50
N LEU A 295 21.31 -14.70 -35.66
CA LEU A 295 21.73 -16.07 -35.96
C LEU A 295 22.39 -16.15 -37.35
N LEU A 296 21.84 -15.46 -38.36
CA LEU A 296 22.45 -15.36 -39.69
C LEU A 296 23.82 -14.67 -39.64
N LYS A 297 23.97 -13.62 -38.83
CA LYS A 297 25.26 -12.96 -38.63
C LYS A 297 26.31 -13.91 -38.03
N ILE A 298 25.91 -14.83 -37.14
CA ILE A 298 26.81 -15.87 -36.61
C ILE A 298 27.23 -16.84 -37.72
N LEU A 299 26.30 -17.26 -38.59
CA LEU A 299 26.61 -18.12 -39.74
C LEU A 299 27.53 -17.46 -40.79
N GLU A 300 27.53 -16.14 -40.89
CA GLU A 300 28.38 -15.39 -41.84
C GLU A 300 29.75 -15.03 -41.26
N THR A 301 29.76 -14.49 -40.05
CA THR A 301 30.94 -13.84 -39.45
C THR A 301 31.55 -14.63 -38.29
N GLY A 302 30.89 -15.68 -37.82
CA GLY A 302 31.25 -16.42 -36.62
C GLY A 302 30.82 -15.71 -35.34
N TYR A 303 31.23 -16.27 -34.19
CA TYR A 303 31.01 -15.65 -32.89
C TYR A 303 31.80 -14.35 -32.75
N SER A 304 31.23 -13.34 -32.08
CA SER A 304 31.88 -12.03 -31.95
C SER A 304 33.08 -12.07 -30.99
N SER A 305 34.13 -11.29 -31.27
CA SER A 305 35.35 -11.22 -30.44
C SER A 305 35.10 -10.73 -29.00
N LEU A 306 34.00 -10.00 -28.78
CA LEU A 306 33.54 -9.60 -27.44
C LEU A 306 33.16 -10.79 -26.57
N VAL A 307 32.61 -11.85 -27.16
CA VAL A 307 32.22 -13.09 -26.46
C VAL A 307 33.46 -13.84 -25.97
N SER A 308 34.50 -13.90 -26.82
CA SER A 308 35.82 -14.43 -26.42
C SER A 308 36.41 -13.65 -25.24
N SER A 309 36.32 -12.31 -25.23
CA SER A 309 36.81 -11.48 -24.11
C SER A 309 36.09 -11.71 -22.78
N VAL A 310 34.80 -12.08 -22.81
CA VAL A 310 34.00 -12.43 -21.60
C VAL A 310 34.34 -13.84 -21.12
N HIS A 311 34.63 -14.77 -22.02
CA HIS A 311 35.05 -16.13 -21.62
C HIS A 311 36.51 -16.19 -21.15
N VAL A 312 37.38 -15.27 -21.59
CA VAL A 312 38.77 -15.14 -21.09
C VAL A 312 38.81 -14.80 -19.60
N SER A 313 37.85 -14.04 -19.07
CA SER A 313 37.76 -13.75 -17.63
C SER A 313 37.31 -14.95 -16.80
N ASP A 314 36.56 -15.88 -17.40
CA ASP A 314 35.82 -16.92 -16.67
C ASP A 314 36.44 -18.33 -16.79
N LEU A 315 37.04 -18.70 -17.93
CA LEU A 315 37.67 -20.03 -18.17
C LEU A 315 39.21 -20.01 -18.26
N GLY A 316 39.81 -18.83 -18.19
CA GLY A 316 41.23 -18.64 -18.49
C GLY A 316 41.50 -18.47 -19.99
N GLY A 317 42.52 -17.69 -20.32
CA GLY A 317 42.78 -17.23 -21.70
C GLY A 317 43.06 -18.34 -22.72
N ASP A 318 43.65 -19.46 -22.28
CA ASP A 318 44.10 -20.51 -23.20
C ASP A 318 42.94 -21.34 -23.76
N PHE A 319 41.95 -21.70 -22.94
CA PHE A 319 40.78 -22.50 -23.39
C PHE A 319 39.85 -21.70 -24.31
N ALA A 320 39.61 -20.42 -23.98
CA ALA A 320 38.79 -19.55 -24.81
C ALA A 320 39.40 -19.36 -26.21
N LEU A 321 40.74 -19.26 -26.29
CA LEU A 321 41.46 -19.09 -27.55
C LEU A 321 41.50 -20.38 -28.38
N GLU A 322 41.68 -21.55 -27.77
CA GLU A 322 41.59 -22.84 -28.48
C GLU A 322 40.19 -23.07 -29.07
N LYS A 323 39.14 -22.74 -28.31
CA LYS A 323 37.75 -22.86 -28.77
C LYS A 323 37.45 -21.89 -29.92
N GLU A 324 37.87 -20.62 -29.82
CA GLU A 324 37.71 -19.63 -30.90
C GLU A 324 38.39 -20.08 -32.21
N LEU A 325 39.57 -20.68 -32.13
CA LEU A 325 40.27 -21.25 -33.29
C LEU A 325 39.53 -22.44 -33.90
N ALA A 326 38.96 -23.31 -33.06
CA ALA A 326 38.14 -24.44 -33.52
C ALA A 326 36.87 -23.95 -34.23
N ASP A 327 36.18 -22.96 -33.66
CA ASP A 327 34.95 -22.38 -34.22
C ASP A 327 35.21 -21.70 -35.57
N HIS A 328 36.30 -20.93 -35.69
CA HIS A 328 36.69 -20.36 -36.98
C HIS A 328 37.04 -21.42 -38.03
N ARG A 329 37.63 -22.55 -37.62
CA ARG A 329 37.92 -23.66 -38.52
C ARG A 329 36.64 -24.35 -38.99
N ASN A 330 35.68 -24.55 -38.08
CA ASN A 330 34.37 -25.14 -38.36
C ASN A 330 33.56 -24.24 -39.31
N LEU A 331 33.51 -22.94 -39.02
CA LEU A 331 32.84 -21.93 -39.87
C LEU A 331 33.39 -21.96 -41.30
N ARG A 332 34.72 -21.93 -41.48
CA ARG A 332 35.32 -21.99 -42.83
C ARG A 332 34.98 -23.27 -43.56
N LYS A 333 35.04 -24.42 -42.88
CA LYS A 333 34.69 -25.72 -43.47
C LYS A 333 33.22 -25.73 -43.90
N PHE A 334 32.35 -25.20 -43.06
CA PHE A 334 30.93 -25.05 -43.35
C PHE A 334 30.66 -24.13 -44.54
N SER A 335 31.16 -22.89 -44.54
CA SER A 335 30.89 -21.93 -45.62
C SER A 335 31.34 -22.48 -46.98
N VAL A 336 32.48 -23.18 -47.02
CA VAL A 336 32.97 -23.83 -48.24
C VAL A 336 32.05 -24.97 -48.67
N ASN A 337 31.71 -25.89 -47.77
CA ASN A 337 30.85 -27.03 -48.07
C ASN A 337 29.44 -26.60 -48.51
N LEU A 338 28.86 -25.60 -47.84
CA LEU A 338 27.54 -25.09 -48.16
C LEU A 338 27.53 -24.38 -49.52
N LEU A 339 28.54 -23.54 -49.81
CA LEU A 339 28.64 -22.88 -51.12
C LEU A 339 28.80 -23.91 -52.25
N PHE A 340 29.60 -24.97 -52.06
CA PHE A 340 29.71 -26.06 -53.03
C PHE A 340 28.38 -26.79 -53.23
N SER A 341 27.64 -27.07 -52.15
CA SER A 341 26.34 -27.74 -52.20
C SER A 341 25.29 -26.87 -52.92
N LEU A 342 25.27 -25.56 -52.65
CA LEU A 342 24.38 -24.60 -53.31
C LEU A 342 24.70 -24.43 -54.80
N HIS A 343 25.99 -24.41 -55.18
CA HIS A 343 26.36 -24.41 -56.59
C HIS A 343 26.03 -25.72 -57.30
N ALA A 344 26.14 -26.87 -56.61
CA ALA A 344 25.73 -28.16 -57.14
C ALA A 344 24.21 -28.18 -57.40
N LEU A 345 23.41 -27.69 -56.45
CA LEU A 345 21.96 -27.48 -56.59
C LEU A 345 21.64 -26.58 -57.79
N SER A 346 22.28 -25.41 -57.91
CA SER A 346 22.04 -24.48 -59.03
C SER A 346 22.39 -25.08 -60.40
N ARG A 347 23.36 -25.99 -60.46
CA ARG A 347 23.79 -26.66 -61.70
C ARG A 347 22.86 -27.79 -62.11
N LYS A 348 22.14 -28.41 -61.16
CA LYS A 348 21.21 -29.51 -61.46
C LYS A 348 19.91 -29.01 -62.13
N THR A 349 19.46 -27.79 -61.83
CA THR A 349 18.13 -27.30 -62.27
C THR A 349 18.14 -26.18 -63.30
N ASP A 350 19.32 -25.69 -63.72
CA ASP A 350 19.59 -24.53 -64.59
C ASP A 350 18.97 -23.17 -64.13
N SER A 351 18.02 -23.18 -63.19
CA SER A 351 17.34 -22.02 -62.63
C SER A 351 16.89 -22.28 -61.19
N TRP A 352 16.91 -21.23 -60.37
CA TRP A 352 16.45 -21.29 -58.97
C TRP A 352 14.92 -21.40 -58.83
N GLY A 353 14.16 -21.13 -59.89
CA GLY A 353 12.69 -21.22 -59.88
C GLY A 353 12.19 -22.61 -59.50
N LYS A 354 12.71 -23.66 -60.14
CA LYS A 354 12.35 -25.06 -59.83
C LYS A 354 12.69 -25.48 -58.40
N ILE A 355 13.80 -24.97 -57.85
CA ILE A 355 14.18 -25.26 -56.46
C ILE A 355 13.19 -24.60 -55.51
N LEU A 356 12.77 -23.36 -55.81
CA LEU A 356 11.74 -22.67 -55.03
C LEU A 356 10.39 -23.38 -55.11
N ASP A 357 10.03 -23.94 -56.27
CA ASP A 357 8.79 -24.74 -56.41
C ASP A 357 8.83 -26.02 -55.55
N VAL A 358 9.98 -26.70 -55.48
CA VAL A 358 10.18 -27.86 -54.58
C VAL A 358 10.16 -27.46 -53.10
N ILE A 359 10.67 -26.28 -52.76
CA ILE A 359 10.55 -25.75 -51.40
C ILE A 359 9.08 -25.43 -51.09
N GLU A 360 8.33 -24.88 -52.05
CA GLU A 360 6.91 -24.59 -51.88
C GLU A 360 6.08 -25.86 -51.65
N THR A 361 6.32 -26.94 -52.40
CA THR A 361 5.63 -28.23 -52.16
C THR A 361 5.98 -28.81 -50.79
N TYR A 362 7.23 -28.65 -50.34
CA TYR A 362 7.63 -29.03 -48.99
C TYR A 362 6.98 -28.16 -47.91
N LEU A 363 6.82 -26.85 -48.13
CA LEU A 363 6.11 -25.96 -47.22
C LEU A 363 4.63 -26.30 -47.11
N GLN A 364 3.97 -26.63 -48.23
CA GLN A 364 2.58 -27.11 -48.22
C GLN A 364 2.42 -28.39 -47.40
N PHE A 365 3.43 -29.25 -47.39
CA PHE A 365 3.44 -30.46 -46.54
C PHE A 365 3.55 -30.12 -45.04
N LEU A 366 4.25 -29.05 -44.67
CA LEU A 366 4.36 -28.61 -43.28
C LEU A 366 3.12 -27.90 -42.76
N VAL A 367 2.19 -27.43 -43.60
CA VAL A 367 0.96 -26.80 -43.13
C VAL A 367 0.11 -27.81 -42.33
N PRO A 368 -0.38 -27.47 -41.12
CA PRO A 368 -1.30 -28.31 -40.35
C PRO A 368 -2.53 -28.71 -41.17
N GLN A 369 -2.67 -30.00 -41.45
CA GLN A 369 -3.72 -30.52 -42.33
C GLN A 369 -5.12 -30.33 -41.73
N LYS A 370 -6.06 -29.83 -42.54
CA LYS A 370 -7.48 -29.75 -42.17
C LYS A 370 -8.15 -31.11 -42.32
N VAL A 371 -8.42 -31.79 -41.21
CA VAL A 371 -9.11 -33.08 -41.20
C VAL A 371 -10.62 -32.85 -40.97
N MET A 372 -11.46 -33.24 -41.93
CA MET A 372 -12.92 -33.08 -41.86
C MET A 372 -13.67 -34.23 -41.15
N GLN A 373 -12.95 -35.14 -40.48
CA GLN A 373 -13.59 -36.25 -39.78
C GLN A 373 -14.13 -35.79 -38.43
N LYS A 374 -15.39 -36.17 -38.13
CA LYS A 374 -15.99 -35.98 -36.82
C LYS A 374 -15.23 -36.88 -35.85
N LEU A 375 -14.61 -36.30 -34.83
CA LEU A 375 -14.18 -37.01 -33.63
C LEU A 375 -15.33 -37.92 -33.17
N ASP A 376 -15.22 -39.22 -33.44
CA ASP A 376 -16.22 -40.18 -33.02
C ASP A 376 -16.31 -40.15 -31.48
N ALA A 377 -17.55 -40.21 -30.99
CA ALA A 377 -17.99 -39.91 -29.62
C ALA A 377 -17.49 -40.89 -28.53
N GLY A 378 -16.27 -41.44 -28.65
CA GLY A 378 -15.78 -42.56 -27.86
C GLY A 378 -14.49 -42.32 -27.05
N MET A 379 -13.89 -41.13 -27.05
CA MET A 379 -12.71 -40.89 -26.20
C MET A 379 -13.09 -40.53 -24.76
N SER A 380 -13.60 -41.50 -24.01
CA SER A 380 -13.45 -41.48 -22.55
C SER A 380 -12.13 -42.16 -22.21
N LEU A 381 -11.33 -41.56 -21.32
CA LEU A 381 -10.27 -42.12 -20.47
C LEU A 381 -9.04 -41.18 -20.43
N HIS A 382 -8.73 -40.65 -19.26
CA HIS A 382 -7.53 -39.84 -18.96
C HIS A 382 -6.22 -40.36 -19.60
N ILE A 383 -6.11 -41.68 -19.81
CA ILE A 383 -4.94 -42.34 -20.40
C ILE A 383 -4.82 -42.06 -21.90
N SER A 384 -5.91 -42.15 -22.68
CA SER A 384 -5.85 -41.89 -24.12
C SER A 384 -5.53 -40.42 -24.40
N ALA A 385 -6.08 -39.50 -23.60
CA ALA A 385 -5.71 -38.09 -23.64
C ALA A 385 -4.22 -37.86 -23.31
N SER A 386 -3.68 -38.56 -22.31
CA SER A 386 -2.25 -38.45 -22.00
C SER A 386 -1.34 -39.00 -23.09
N ILE A 387 -1.72 -40.12 -23.71
CA ILE A 387 -0.97 -40.70 -24.84
C ILE A 387 -1.02 -39.74 -26.03
N LEU A 388 -2.19 -39.14 -26.30
CA LEU A 388 -2.36 -38.19 -27.40
C LEU A 388 -1.49 -36.96 -27.23
N VAL A 389 -1.52 -36.31 -26.06
CA VAL A 389 -0.71 -35.10 -25.80
C VAL A 389 0.79 -35.41 -25.84
N GLN A 390 1.20 -36.55 -25.27
CA GLN A 390 2.59 -36.99 -25.30
C GLN A 390 3.07 -37.36 -26.72
N ALA A 391 2.18 -37.86 -27.59
CA ALA A 391 2.49 -38.12 -29.00
C ALA A 391 2.49 -36.84 -29.85
N ALA A 392 1.59 -35.89 -29.55
CA ALA A 392 1.50 -34.61 -30.27
C ALA A 392 2.69 -33.68 -29.99
N SER A 393 3.25 -33.71 -28.77
CA SER A 393 4.40 -32.87 -28.39
C SER A 393 5.65 -33.04 -29.29
N PRO A 394 6.23 -34.24 -29.47
CA PRO A 394 7.41 -34.43 -30.33
C PRO A 394 7.11 -34.16 -31.80
N ILE A 395 5.92 -34.51 -32.29
CA ILE A 395 5.49 -34.22 -33.67
C ILE A 395 5.46 -32.69 -33.90
N ALA A 396 4.79 -31.95 -33.01
CA ALA A 396 4.69 -30.50 -33.12
C ALA A 396 6.07 -29.83 -33.01
N LYS A 397 6.97 -30.35 -32.15
CA LYS A 397 8.36 -29.87 -32.06
C LYS A 397 9.11 -30.12 -33.37
N SER A 398 9.05 -31.33 -33.91
CA SER A 398 9.71 -31.71 -35.16
C SER A 398 9.25 -30.85 -36.35
N MET A 399 7.95 -30.59 -36.44
CA MET A 399 7.38 -29.69 -37.45
C MET A 399 7.82 -28.23 -37.25
N PHE A 400 7.82 -27.75 -36.00
CA PHE A 400 8.29 -26.41 -35.66
C PHE A 400 9.77 -26.21 -35.99
N ASP A 401 10.63 -27.14 -35.57
CA ASP A 401 12.07 -27.11 -35.83
C ASP A 401 12.30 -27.12 -37.35
N SER A 402 11.63 -28.01 -38.09
CA SER A 402 11.74 -28.07 -39.56
C SER A 402 11.33 -26.76 -40.25
N ALA A 403 10.22 -26.14 -39.83
CA ALA A 403 9.77 -24.88 -40.39
C ALA A 403 10.73 -23.72 -40.08
N PHE A 404 11.29 -23.69 -38.86
CA PHE A 404 12.32 -22.74 -38.46
C PHE A 404 13.63 -22.93 -39.24
N ASP A 405 14.02 -24.17 -39.51
CA ASP A 405 15.23 -24.49 -40.25
C ASP A 405 15.13 -24.03 -41.71
N ILE A 406 13.93 -24.17 -42.32
CA ILE A 406 13.67 -23.58 -43.65
C ILE A 406 13.69 -22.06 -43.59
N LEU A 407 13.14 -21.43 -42.54
CA LEU A 407 13.21 -19.97 -42.38
C LEU A 407 14.65 -19.48 -42.34
N LEU A 408 15.51 -20.16 -41.57
CA LEU A 408 16.95 -19.87 -41.51
C LEU A 408 17.62 -20.08 -42.85
N PHE A 409 17.34 -21.20 -43.53
CA PHE A 409 17.93 -21.52 -44.83
C PHE A 409 17.54 -20.49 -45.90
N VAL A 410 16.25 -20.18 -46.02
CA VAL A 410 15.73 -19.20 -46.99
C VAL A 410 16.25 -17.80 -46.71
N SER A 411 16.36 -17.42 -45.43
CA SER A 411 16.95 -16.13 -45.05
C SER A 411 18.46 -16.08 -45.32
N TYR A 412 19.18 -17.19 -45.15
CA TYR A 412 20.58 -17.30 -45.55
C TYR A 412 20.75 -17.19 -47.06
N LEU A 413 19.87 -17.84 -47.84
CA LEU A 413 19.85 -17.70 -49.30
C LEU A 413 19.65 -16.26 -49.76
N LEU A 414 18.85 -15.46 -49.05
CA LEU A 414 18.70 -14.03 -49.33
C LEU A 414 20.02 -13.26 -49.17
N ASN A 415 20.76 -13.54 -48.09
CA ASN A 415 22.04 -12.87 -47.83
C ASN A 415 23.14 -13.28 -48.83
N VAL A 416 23.14 -14.55 -49.27
CA VAL A 416 24.12 -15.11 -50.20
C VAL A 416 23.66 -15.03 -51.67
N SER A 417 22.48 -14.46 -51.93
CA SER A 417 21.85 -14.35 -53.25
C SER A 417 22.78 -13.79 -54.34
N GLY A 418 23.64 -12.82 -53.97
CA GLY A 418 24.65 -12.24 -54.86
C GLY A 418 25.81 -13.18 -55.22
N GLN A 419 26.18 -14.12 -54.36
CA GLN A 419 27.24 -15.11 -54.65
C GLN A 419 26.71 -16.29 -55.47
N ILE A 420 25.40 -16.56 -55.37
CA ILE A 420 24.70 -17.67 -56.00
C ILE A 420 24.14 -17.31 -57.39
N ASN A 421 24.23 -16.04 -57.80
CA ASN A 421 23.63 -15.48 -59.03
C ASN A 421 22.12 -15.72 -59.12
N MET A 422 21.37 -15.53 -58.03
CA MET A 422 19.91 -15.55 -58.08
C MET A 422 19.35 -14.32 -58.83
N SER A 423 18.27 -14.51 -59.61
CA SER A 423 17.57 -13.40 -60.26
C SER A 423 16.85 -12.52 -59.24
N PRO A 424 16.67 -11.22 -59.51
CA PRO A 424 15.96 -10.31 -58.61
C PRO A 424 14.49 -10.72 -58.39
N ASP A 425 13.85 -11.35 -59.38
CA ASP A 425 12.47 -11.86 -59.27
C ASP A 425 12.36 -13.04 -58.30
N ASN A 426 13.39 -13.89 -58.22
CA ASN A 426 13.42 -14.98 -57.24
C ASN A 426 13.68 -14.44 -55.83
N VAL A 427 14.47 -13.37 -55.70
CA VAL A 427 14.71 -12.69 -54.41
C VAL A 427 13.42 -12.04 -53.90
N SER A 428 12.64 -11.38 -54.77
CA SER A 428 11.35 -10.79 -54.37
C SER A 428 10.31 -11.85 -54.03
N ARG A 429 10.25 -12.97 -54.78
CA ARG A 429 9.37 -14.12 -54.45
C ARG A 429 9.65 -14.65 -53.04
N ILE A 430 10.92 -14.82 -52.70
CA ILE A 430 11.30 -15.27 -51.35
C ILE A 430 10.84 -14.26 -50.27
N GLN A 431 11.10 -12.97 -50.48
CA GLN A 431 10.81 -11.93 -49.48
C GLN A 431 9.30 -11.68 -49.29
N LEU A 432 8.51 -11.71 -50.36
CA LEU A 432 7.10 -11.34 -50.33
C LEU A 432 6.15 -12.53 -50.13
N GLU A 433 6.53 -13.74 -50.57
CA GLU A 433 5.65 -14.91 -50.52
C GLU A 433 6.13 -15.95 -49.50
N PHE A 434 7.39 -16.39 -49.59
CA PHE A 434 7.87 -17.51 -48.77
C PHE A 434 8.12 -17.11 -47.32
N VAL A 435 8.78 -15.98 -47.04
CA VAL A 435 9.05 -15.56 -45.66
C VAL A 435 7.76 -15.41 -44.84
N PRO A 436 6.70 -14.72 -45.33
CA PRO A 436 5.42 -14.68 -44.63
C PRO A 436 4.78 -16.05 -44.45
N MET A 437 4.72 -16.87 -45.51
CA MET A 437 4.15 -18.23 -45.46
C MET A 437 4.85 -19.11 -44.41
N ILE A 438 6.18 -19.09 -44.37
CA ILE A 438 6.96 -19.85 -43.39
C ILE A 438 6.69 -19.35 -41.97
N GLN A 439 6.59 -18.03 -41.78
CA GLN A 439 6.30 -17.46 -40.47
C GLN A 439 4.93 -17.89 -39.96
N ASP A 440 3.89 -17.89 -40.81
CA ASP A 440 2.57 -18.38 -40.43
C ASP A 440 2.61 -19.85 -40.00
N ILE A 441 3.28 -20.71 -40.79
CA ILE A 441 3.47 -22.13 -40.44
C ILE A 441 4.21 -22.28 -39.10
N VAL A 442 5.28 -21.51 -38.88
CA VAL A 442 6.03 -21.51 -37.61
C VAL A 442 5.12 -21.12 -36.44
N PHE A 443 4.27 -20.10 -36.60
CA PHE A 443 3.35 -19.66 -35.53
C PHE A 443 2.23 -20.68 -35.27
N GLU A 444 1.68 -21.32 -36.29
CA GLU A 444 0.67 -22.37 -36.13
C GLU A 444 1.23 -23.56 -35.34
N TRP A 445 2.42 -24.07 -35.71
CA TRP A 445 3.08 -25.14 -34.97
C TRP A 445 3.56 -24.70 -33.59
N LEU A 446 3.96 -23.42 -33.43
CA LEU A 446 4.30 -22.85 -32.12
C LEU A 446 3.11 -22.93 -31.17
N ILE A 447 1.91 -22.59 -31.61
CA ILE A 447 0.69 -22.68 -30.78
C ILE A 447 0.44 -24.13 -30.39
N ILE A 448 0.46 -25.07 -31.33
CA ILE A 448 0.25 -26.50 -31.05
C ILE A 448 1.29 -27.00 -30.04
N HIS A 449 2.57 -26.69 -30.27
CA HIS A 449 3.66 -27.07 -29.38
C HIS A 449 3.53 -26.41 -28.00
N PHE A 450 3.13 -25.14 -27.93
CA PHE A 450 2.86 -24.41 -26.68
C PHE A 450 1.77 -25.08 -25.85
N PHE A 451 0.66 -25.50 -26.48
CA PHE A 451 -0.43 -26.20 -25.79
C PHE A 451 -0.03 -27.57 -25.26
N CYS A 452 0.79 -28.30 -26.03
CA CYS A 452 1.25 -29.63 -25.62
C CYS A 452 2.27 -29.57 -24.49
N THR A 453 3.07 -28.50 -24.39
CA THR A 453 4.21 -28.43 -23.48
C THR A 453 4.00 -27.58 -22.24
N THR A 454 3.17 -26.54 -22.31
CA THR A 454 2.99 -25.61 -21.20
C THR A 454 2.09 -26.24 -20.15
N PRO A 455 2.55 -26.41 -18.89
CA PRO A 455 1.73 -26.93 -17.81
C PRO A 455 0.61 -25.95 -17.46
N SER A 456 -0.54 -26.48 -17.07
CA SER A 456 -1.63 -25.66 -16.52
C SER A 456 -1.22 -24.99 -15.21
N GLU A 457 -1.74 -23.79 -14.98
CA GLU A 457 -1.70 -23.06 -13.72
C GLU A 457 -2.69 -23.68 -12.72
N SER A 458 -2.33 -23.66 -11.45
CA SER A 458 -3.28 -23.94 -10.38
C SER A 458 -4.33 -22.82 -10.34
N PRO A 459 -5.63 -23.14 -10.14
CA PRO A 459 -6.64 -22.11 -9.99
C PRO A 459 -6.20 -21.14 -8.89
N ALA A 460 -6.21 -19.83 -9.18
CA ALA A 460 -5.95 -18.81 -8.17
C ALA A 460 -6.88 -19.07 -6.98
N ILE A 461 -6.35 -18.97 -5.75
CA ILE A 461 -7.11 -19.24 -4.52
C ILE A 461 -8.40 -18.43 -4.59
N GLU A 462 -9.47 -19.16 -4.91
CA GLU A 462 -10.81 -18.64 -5.01
C GLU A 462 -11.18 -18.03 -3.65
N ASP A 463 -11.80 -16.86 -3.66
CA ASP A 463 -12.43 -16.31 -2.47
C ASP A 463 -13.28 -17.41 -1.82
N PHE A 464 -13.31 -17.48 -0.50
CA PHE A 464 -14.14 -18.45 0.23
C PHE A 464 -15.60 -18.50 -0.28
N SER A 465 -16.10 -17.41 -0.86
CA SER A 465 -17.40 -17.29 -1.51
C SER A 465 -17.54 -18.05 -2.84
N SER A 466 -16.52 -18.12 -3.69
CA SER A 466 -16.54 -18.92 -4.92
C SER A 466 -16.31 -20.41 -4.65
N GLN A 467 -15.55 -20.74 -3.61
CA GLN A 467 -15.50 -22.11 -3.08
C GLN A 467 -16.86 -22.56 -2.51
N LEU A 468 -17.63 -21.62 -1.96
CA LEU A 468 -18.99 -21.86 -1.47
C LEU A 468 -20.03 -21.99 -2.60
N SER A 469 -19.87 -21.26 -3.71
CA SER A 469 -20.75 -21.38 -4.88
C SER A 469 -20.40 -22.57 -5.79
N SER A 470 -19.14 -23.04 -5.76
CA SER A 470 -18.68 -24.26 -6.43
C SER A 470 -18.98 -25.55 -5.66
N LEU A 471 -19.51 -25.44 -4.43
CA LEU A 471 -20.30 -26.49 -3.78
C LEU A 471 -21.66 -26.67 -4.49
N GLN A 472 -21.64 -26.84 -5.82
CA GLN A 472 -22.75 -27.47 -6.51
C GLN A 472 -22.84 -28.92 -6.00
N ILE A 473 -23.98 -29.24 -5.41
CA ILE A 473 -24.34 -30.55 -4.85
C ILE A 473 -24.59 -31.57 -5.99
N ASP A 474 -24.61 -31.11 -7.25
CA ASP A 474 -24.85 -31.92 -8.43
C ASP A 474 -23.57 -32.60 -8.96
N GLY A 475 -23.27 -33.78 -8.40
CA GLY A 475 -23.07 -35.03 -9.16
C GLY A 475 -21.97 -35.20 -10.22
N SER A 476 -21.17 -34.22 -10.64
CA SER A 476 -20.06 -34.46 -11.58
C SER A 476 -18.74 -34.69 -10.83
N THR A 477 -18.54 -35.91 -10.33
CA THR A 477 -17.29 -36.37 -9.68
C THR A 477 -16.04 -36.08 -10.51
N ASP A 478 -16.17 -36.01 -11.85
CA ASP A 478 -15.06 -35.75 -12.75
C ASP A 478 -14.51 -34.32 -12.60
N LYS A 479 -15.36 -33.28 -12.49
CA LYS A 479 -14.90 -31.88 -12.38
C LYS A 479 -14.04 -31.62 -11.14
N ARG A 480 -14.35 -32.26 -10.01
CA ARG A 480 -13.52 -32.15 -8.79
C ARG A 480 -12.17 -32.83 -8.94
N SER A 481 -12.10 -33.96 -9.65
CA SER A 481 -10.85 -34.72 -9.84
C SER A 481 -9.81 -34.00 -10.72
N TRP A 482 -10.24 -33.18 -11.68
CA TRP A 482 -9.34 -32.43 -12.56
C TRP A 482 -8.83 -31.14 -11.93
N ASN A 483 -9.64 -30.45 -11.12
CA ASN A 483 -9.20 -29.23 -10.43
C ASN A 483 -8.01 -29.50 -9.49
N GLU A 484 -7.90 -30.71 -8.92
CA GLU A 484 -6.75 -31.17 -8.13
C GLU A 484 -5.49 -31.48 -8.98
N ARG A 485 -5.63 -31.56 -10.31
CA ARG A 485 -4.52 -31.78 -11.25
C ARG A 485 -4.05 -30.50 -11.95
N LEU A 486 -4.86 -29.45 -11.95
CA LEU A 486 -4.44 -28.12 -12.41
C LEU A 486 -3.23 -27.64 -11.60
N GLY A 487 -2.20 -27.12 -12.27
CA GLY A 487 -0.96 -26.71 -11.61
C GLY A 487 0.11 -27.79 -11.51
N LYS A 488 -0.15 -29.03 -11.99
CA LYS A 488 0.84 -30.12 -12.02
C LYS A 488 1.51 -30.24 -13.39
N CYS A 489 2.78 -30.67 -13.40
CA CYS A 489 3.57 -30.83 -14.64
C CYS A 489 2.96 -31.85 -15.62
N ASP A 490 2.30 -32.89 -15.10
CA ASP A 490 1.68 -33.95 -15.91
C ASP A 490 0.39 -33.50 -16.62
N PHE A 491 -0.03 -32.25 -16.43
CA PHE A 491 -1.29 -31.70 -16.94
C PHE A 491 -1.06 -30.39 -17.74
N PRO A 492 -0.57 -30.49 -19.00
CA PRO A 492 -0.47 -29.39 -19.95
C PRO A 492 -1.82 -28.81 -20.41
N LEU A 493 -1.77 -27.60 -20.96
CA LEU A 493 -2.93 -26.85 -21.44
C LEU A 493 -3.77 -27.61 -22.48
N ALA A 494 -3.15 -28.46 -23.30
CA ALA A 494 -3.81 -29.34 -24.25
C ALA A 494 -4.93 -30.19 -23.60
N PHE A 495 -4.78 -30.60 -22.34
CA PHE A 495 -5.83 -31.35 -21.65
C PHE A 495 -7.09 -30.51 -21.38
N ILE A 496 -6.96 -29.22 -21.06
CA ILE A 496 -8.10 -28.32 -20.82
C ILE A 496 -8.93 -28.20 -22.09
N LEU A 497 -8.23 -28.05 -23.21
CA LEU A 497 -8.81 -28.00 -24.54
C LEU A 497 -9.54 -29.31 -24.91
N MET A 498 -8.94 -30.47 -24.65
CA MET A 498 -9.61 -31.77 -24.87
C MET A 498 -10.85 -31.95 -24.00
N LEU A 499 -10.84 -31.48 -22.74
CA LEU A 499 -11.98 -31.63 -21.82
C LEU A 499 -13.20 -30.81 -22.25
N THR A 500 -12.99 -29.57 -22.69
CA THR A 500 -14.10 -28.75 -23.22
C THR A 500 -14.71 -29.34 -24.49
N SER A 501 -13.92 -30.11 -25.25
CA SER A 501 -14.41 -30.80 -26.44
C SER A 501 -15.43 -31.91 -26.13
N GLN A 502 -15.37 -32.51 -24.93
CA GLN A 502 -16.22 -33.61 -24.48
C GLN A 502 -17.54 -33.13 -23.84
N ILE A 503 -17.53 -31.97 -23.18
CA ILE A 503 -18.71 -31.41 -22.47
C ILE A 503 -19.87 -31.06 -23.44
N SER A 504 -19.58 -30.85 -24.73
CA SER A 504 -20.61 -30.54 -25.74
C SER A 504 -21.36 -31.77 -26.28
N PHE A 505 -20.91 -33.00 -26.00
CA PHE A 505 -21.55 -34.21 -26.48
C PHE A 505 -22.26 -34.92 -25.32
N GLY A 506 -23.54 -34.62 -25.16
CA GLY A 506 -24.39 -35.29 -24.19
C GLY A 506 -24.72 -36.71 -24.62
N ASP A 507 -23.88 -37.69 -24.26
CA ASP A 507 -24.37 -39.04 -23.97
C ASP A 507 -23.37 -39.82 -23.07
N PRO A 508 -23.67 -40.03 -21.77
CA PRO A 508 -22.75 -40.67 -20.81
C PRO A 508 -22.72 -42.22 -20.89
N ASN A 509 -23.40 -42.84 -21.85
CA ASN A 509 -23.70 -44.28 -21.81
C ASN A 509 -22.80 -45.19 -22.67
N HIS A 510 -21.71 -44.69 -23.27
CA HIS A 510 -20.77 -45.56 -23.97
C HIS A 510 -19.64 -46.04 -23.04
N SER A 511 -19.66 -47.34 -22.77
CA SER A 511 -18.71 -48.06 -21.92
C SER A 511 -17.25 -47.77 -22.29
N SER A 512 -16.48 -47.30 -21.31
CA SER A 512 -15.01 -47.20 -21.28
C SER A 512 -14.34 -48.35 -22.03
N SER A 513 -13.63 -48.08 -23.13
CA SER A 513 -12.79 -49.12 -23.75
C SER A 513 -11.55 -49.31 -22.88
N ARG A 514 -11.40 -50.48 -22.24
CA ARG A 514 -10.18 -50.83 -21.47
C ARG A 514 -8.98 -51.16 -22.37
N HIS A 515 -8.95 -50.67 -23.60
CA HIS A 515 -7.98 -51.04 -24.62
C HIS A 515 -7.11 -49.84 -24.98
N LEU A 516 -5.79 -50.05 -25.06
CA LEU A 516 -4.87 -49.05 -25.60
C LEU A 516 -5.17 -48.84 -27.10
N PRO A 517 -5.11 -47.60 -27.61
CA PRO A 517 -5.34 -47.31 -29.02
C PRO A 517 -4.27 -47.95 -29.91
N ASN A 518 -4.66 -48.29 -31.14
CA ASN A 518 -3.74 -48.79 -32.16
C ASN A 518 -2.72 -47.68 -32.54
N PRO A 519 -1.43 -47.97 -32.79
CA PRO A 519 -0.44 -46.95 -33.16
C PRO A 519 -0.86 -46.03 -34.32
N GLN A 520 -1.54 -46.58 -35.34
CA GLN A 520 -2.03 -45.81 -36.48
C GLN A 520 -3.18 -44.86 -36.09
N ASP A 521 -4.06 -45.30 -35.19
CA ASP A 521 -5.17 -44.48 -34.68
C ASP A 521 -4.64 -43.31 -33.83
N ILE A 522 -3.47 -43.48 -33.18
CA ILE A 522 -2.82 -42.40 -32.41
C ILE A 522 -2.37 -41.29 -33.35
N VAL A 523 -1.67 -41.61 -34.45
CA VAL A 523 -1.22 -40.61 -35.43
C VAL A 523 -2.42 -39.92 -36.09
N GLY A 524 -3.47 -40.67 -36.44
CA GLY A 524 -4.73 -40.10 -36.92
C GLY A 524 -5.36 -39.12 -35.91
N SER A 525 -5.44 -39.53 -34.64
CA SER A 525 -5.96 -38.69 -33.56
C SER A 525 -5.10 -37.44 -33.31
N VAL A 526 -3.77 -37.53 -33.46
CA VAL A 526 -2.88 -36.36 -33.35
C VAL A 526 -3.20 -35.36 -34.45
N ARG A 527 -3.39 -35.82 -35.69
CA ARG A 527 -3.78 -34.94 -36.81
C ARG A 527 -5.14 -34.31 -36.61
N GLU A 528 -6.11 -35.05 -36.10
CA GLU A 528 -7.42 -34.48 -35.73
C GLU A 528 -7.26 -33.40 -34.66
N PHE A 529 -6.45 -33.66 -33.63
CA PHE A 529 -6.20 -32.72 -32.54
C PHE A 529 -5.48 -31.45 -33.01
N THR A 530 -4.42 -31.56 -33.80
CA THR A 530 -3.72 -30.40 -34.37
C THR A 530 -4.63 -29.61 -35.31
N SER A 531 -5.42 -30.31 -36.14
CA SER A 531 -6.41 -29.67 -37.01
C SER A 531 -7.47 -28.90 -36.22
N TRP A 532 -7.90 -29.44 -35.08
CA TRP A 532 -8.90 -28.80 -34.23
C TRP A 532 -8.38 -27.55 -33.52
N ILE A 533 -7.09 -27.52 -33.12
CA ILE A 533 -6.48 -26.32 -32.53
C ILE A 533 -6.51 -25.18 -33.55
N ILE A 534 -6.04 -25.42 -34.78
CA ILE A 534 -5.87 -24.37 -35.80
C ILE A 534 -7.18 -24.03 -36.53
N TRP A 535 -7.97 -25.04 -36.93
CA TRP A 535 -9.13 -24.86 -37.82
C TRP A 535 -10.49 -24.93 -37.11
N GLY A 536 -10.56 -25.40 -35.86
CA GLY A 536 -11.82 -25.52 -35.10
C GLY A 536 -12.66 -26.76 -35.42
N LYS A 537 -13.87 -26.86 -34.84
CA LYS A 537 -14.77 -28.04 -34.98
C LYS A 537 -15.74 -27.95 -36.17
N SER A 538 -16.15 -26.74 -36.55
CA SER A 538 -17.09 -26.51 -37.64
C SER A 538 -16.32 -26.50 -38.95
N GLY A 539 -16.76 -27.27 -39.94
CA GLY A 539 -16.19 -27.25 -41.29
C GLY A 539 -16.40 -25.95 -42.06
N GLU A 540 -16.69 -24.83 -41.39
CA GLU A 540 -16.90 -23.52 -42.02
C GLU A 540 -15.54 -22.89 -42.35
N GLU A 541 -15.34 -22.54 -43.61
CA GLU A 541 -14.04 -22.21 -44.21
C GLU A 541 -13.51 -20.80 -43.90
N SER A 542 -13.98 -20.12 -42.85
CA SER A 542 -13.58 -18.73 -42.63
C SER A 542 -13.64 -18.29 -41.17
N HIS A 543 -12.76 -18.84 -40.34
CA HIS A 543 -12.33 -18.12 -39.15
C HIS A 543 -10.88 -17.71 -39.35
N SER A 544 -10.63 -16.40 -39.31
CA SER A 544 -9.27 -15.85 -39.28
C SER A 544 -8.50 -16.53 -38.14
N PHE A 545 -7.20 -16.76 -38.30
CA PHE A 545 -6.31 -17.28 -37.25
C PHE A 545 -6.51 -16.56 -35.91
N LEU A 546 -6.79 -15.26 -35.98
CA LEU A 546 -7.09 -14.40 -34.85
C LEU A 546 -8.41 -14.77 -34.14
N LYS A 547 -9.48 -15.04 -34.89
CA LYS A 547 -10.78 -15.47 -34.32
C LYS A 547 -10.68 -16.84 -33.63
N ARG A 548 -9.91 -17.78 -34.18
CA ARG A 548 -9.71 -19.06 -33.51
C ARG A 548 -8.91 -18.89 -32.21
N SER A 549 -7.89 -18.04 -32.24
CA SER A 549 -7.07 -17.73 -31.07
C SER A 549 -7.89 -17.06 -29.95
N THR A 550 -8.87 -16.21 -30.28
CA THR A 550 -9.77 -15.62 -29.28
C THR A 550 -10.73 -16.64 -28.68
N GLU A 551 -11.27 -17.58 -29.45
CA GLU A 551 -12.08 -18.71 -28.93
C GLU A 551 -11.28 -19.57 -27.95
N ILE A 552 -10.04 -19.91 -28.30
CA ILE A 552 -9.13 -20.67 -27.44
C ILE A 552 -8.80 -19.88 -26.16
N ALA A 553 -8.53 -18.59 -26.28
CA ALA A 553 -8.29 -17.70 -25.14
C ALA A 553 -9.49 -17.64 -24.18
N LEU A 554 -10.72 -17.61 -24.70
CA LEU A 554 -11.96 -17.66 -23.91
C LEU A 554 -12.08 -18.97 -23.13
N ILE A 555 -11.74 -20.11 -23.76
CA ILE A 555 -11.71 -21.41 -23.09
C ILE A 555 -10.71 -21.40 -21.92
N LEU A 556 -9.51 -20.88 -22.14
CA LEU A 556 -8.48 -20.82 -21.10
C LEU A 556 -8.83 -19.84 -19.96
N LEU A 557 -9.42 -18.69 -20.27
CA LEU A 557 -9.90 -17.71 -19.30
C LEU A 557 -10.95 -18.30 -18.36
N ARG A 558 -11.86 -19.13 -18.89
CA ARG A 558 -12.86 -19.86 -18.09
C ARG A 558 -12.23 -20.77 -17.04
N HIS A 559 -11.03 -21.28 -17.30
CA HIS A 559 -10.29 -22.18 -16.42
C HIS A 559 -9.17 -21.49 -15.62
N SER A 560 -9.22 -20.15 -15.53
CA SER A 560 -8.28 -19.32 -14.75
C SER A 560 -6.80 -19.48 -15.16
N GLN A 561 -6.55 -19.72 -16.44
CA GLN A 561 -5.20 -19.86 -17.01
C GLN A 561 -4.73 -18.52 -17.57
N TYR A 562 -4.34 -17.58 -16.71
CA TYR A 562 -4.16 -16.19 -17.14
C TYR A 562 -2.81 -15.95 -17.83
N ASP A 563 -1.72 -16.55 -17.36
CA ASP A 563 -0.40 -16.38 -17.99
C ASP A 563 -0.38 -17.06 -19.36
N ALA A 564 -0.97 -18.25 -19.45
CA ALA A 564 -1.13 -18.96 -20.72
C ALA A 564 -1.85 -18.13 -21.80
N VAL A 565 -2.90 -17.40 -21.42
CA VAL A 565 -3.64 -16.55 -22.36
C VAL A 565 -2.85 -15.30 -22.72
N GLU A 566 -2.13 -14.69 -21.77
CA GLU A 566 -1.22 -13.59 -22.09
C GLU A 566 -0.20 -14.02 -23.15
N TYR A 567 0.45 -15.17 -22.98
CA TYR A 567 1.41 -15.69 -23.95
C TYR A 567 0.76 -15.95 -25.32
N LEU A 568 -0.39 -16.62 -25.35
CA LEU A 568 -1.09 -16.89 -26.61
C LEU A 568 -1.45 -15.60 -27.35
N LEU A 569 -2.06 -14.63 -26.65
CA LEU A 569 -2.54 -13.40 -27.27
C LEU A 569 -1.38 -12.48 -27.67
N THR A 570 -0.27 -12.46 -26.94
CA THR A 570 0.94 -11.69 -27.31
C THR A 570 1.63 -12.29 -28.54
N ILE A 571 1.68 -13.62 -28.67
CA ILE A 571 2.16 -14.30 -29.89
C ILE A 571 1.29 -13.91 -31.09
N VAL A 572 -0.04 -13.94 -30.93
CA VAL A 572 -0.98 -13.58 -32.00
C VAL A 572 -0.92 -12.08 -32.33
N GLU A 573 -0.69 -11.23 -31.32
CA GLU A 573 -0.47 -9.79 -31.51
C GLU A 573 0.78 -9.54 -32.35
N ALA A 574 1.89 -10.23 -32.05
CA ALA A 574 3.13 -10.13 -32.80
C ALA A 574 2.97 -10.59 -34.26
N ASN A 575 2.21 -11.66 -34.52
CA ASN A 575 1.97 -12.11 -35.90
C ASN A 575 1.11 -11.12 -36.69
N SER A 576 0.01 -10.65 -36.10
CA SER A 576 -0.94 -9.76 -36.79
C SER A 576 -0.43 -8.33 -37.01
N GLN A 577 0.51 -7.83 -36.20
CA GLN A 577 1.22 -6.57 -36.52
C GLN A 577 2.02 -6.68 -37.82
N ARG A 578 2.53 -7.87 -38.16
CA ARG A 578 3.25 -8.12 -39.42
C ARG A 578 2.30 -8.21 -40.60
N GLU A 579 1.19 -8.93 -40.47
CA GLU A 579 0.15 -8.95 -41.51
C GLU A 579 -0.36 -7.54 -41.85
N LYS A 580 -0.48 -6.65 -40.85
CA LYS A 580 -0.92 -5.25 -41.03
C LYS A 580 0.09 -4.34 -41.74
N ILE A 581 1.40 -4.65 -41.67
CA ILE A 581 2.42 -3.94 -42.46
C ILE A 581 2.22 -4.27 -43.96
N PHE A 582 1.65 -5.43 -44.29
CA PHE A 582 1.33 -5.84 -45.67
C PHE A 582 -0.12 -5.58 -46.09
N ARG A 583 -1.08 -5.62 -45.16
CA ARG A 583 -2.51 -5.29 -45.35
C ARG A 583 -2.86 -4.04 -44.56
N SER A 584 -2.37 -2.90 -45.04
CA SER A 584 -2.78 -1.60 -44.53
C SER A 584 -4.31 -1.44 -44.64
N ILE A 585 -4.95 -1.27 -43.47
CA ILE A 585 -6.21 -0.52 -43.30
C ILE A 585 -7.43 -1.17 -43.99
N GLN A 586 -8.00 -2.28 -43.47
CA GLN A 586 -9.44 -2.62 -43.63
C GLN A 586 -9.94 -3.91 -42.93
N ASP A 587 -9.44 -4.29 -41.74
CA ASP A 587 -10.14 -5.35 -40.98
C ASP A 587 -11.44 -4.81 -40.38
N THR A 588 -12.52 -5.04 -41.10
CA THR A 588 -13.90 -4.68 -40.79
C THR A 588 -14.53 -5.59 -39.73
N SER A 589 -13.85 -6.66 -39.29
CA SER A 589 -14.40 -7.70 -38.42
C SER A 589 -14.32 -7.40 -36.91
N GLY A 590 -13.58 -6.38 -36.47
CA GLY A 590 -13.45 -6.05 -35.04
C GLY A 590 -12.67 -7.08 -34.21
N ASP A 591 -12.13 -8.16 -34.81
CA ASP A 591 -11.45 -9.25 -34.09
C ASP A 591 -10.21 -8.77 -33.31
N TRP A 592 -9.48 -7.79 -33.85
CA TRP A 592 -8.37 -7.15 -33.13
C TRP A 592 -8.81 -6.48 -31.82
N CYS A 593 -10.01 -5.90 -31.80
CA CYS A 593 -10.56 -5.26 -30.60
C CYS A 593 -10.92 -6.32 -29.55
N LEU A 594 -11.42 -7.48 -29.99
CA LEU A 594 -11.66 -8.64 -29.13
C LEU A 594 -10.36 -9.14 -28.48
N LEU A 595 -9.30 -9.31 -29.27
CA LEU A 595 -7.99 -9.72 -28.76
C LEU A 595 -7.49 -8.77 -27.67
N GLN A 596 -7.55 -7.44 -27.92
CA GLN A 596 -7.09 -6.44 -26.96
C GLN A 596 -7.98 -6.41 -25.70
N HIS A 597 -9.29 -6.62 -25.82
CA HIS A 597 -10.19 -6.70 -24.68
C HIS A 597 -9.89 -7.93 -23.81
N LEU A 598 -9.71 -9.10 -24.43
CA LEU A 598 -9.37 -10.33 -23.72
C LEU A 598 -8.00 -10.22 -23.05
N LEU A 599 -6.99 -9.67 -23.74
CA LEU A 599 -5.68 -9.42 -23.15
C LEU A 599 -5.77 -8.46 -21.95
N GLY A 600 -6.55 -7.38 -22.06
CA GLY A 600 -6.83 -6.47 -20.95
C GLY A 600 -7.47 -7.17 -19.75
N CYS A 601 -8.43 -8.07 -19.99
CA CYS A 601 -9.06 -8.88 -18.94
C CYS A 601 -8.06 -9.85 -18.28
N CYS A 602 -7.16 -10.47 -19.06
CA CYS A 602 -6.12 -11.37 -18.54
C CYS A 602 -5.14 -10.62 -17.62
N LEU A 603 -4.58 -9.51 -18.11
CA LEU A 603 -3.62 -8.69 -17.37
C LEU A 603 -4.24 -8.14 -16.09
N LEU A 604 -5.52 -7.75 -16.13
CA LEU A 604 -6.24 -7.28 -14.96
C LEU A 604 -6.47 -8.40 -13.93
N ALA A 605 -6.82 -9.61 -14.38
CA ALA A 605 -6.96 -10.77 -13.50
C ALA A 605 -5.61 -11.19 -12.87
N GLN A 606 -4.51 -11.14 -13.62
CA GLN A 606 -3.16 -11.34 -13.08
C GLN A 606 -2.79 -10.28 -12.04
N ALA A 607 -3.13 -9.01 -12.26
CA ALA A 607 -2.88 -7.94 -11.30
C ALA A 607 -3.65 -8.12 -9.97
N ARG A 608 -4.75 -8.89 -9.99
CA ARG A 608 -5.50 -9.28 -8.78
C ARG A 608 -4.78 -10.36 -7.97
N TYR A 609 -4.28 -11.41 -8.63
CA TYR A 609 -3.83 -12.64 -7.95
C TYR A 609 -2.32 -12.89 -7.93
N GLY A 610 -1.55 -12.34 -8.88
CA GLY A 610 -0.19 -12.78 -9.17
C GLY A 610 0.94 -11.87 -8.69
N PHE A 611 0.72 -10.56 -8.59
CA PHE A 611 1.82 -9.59 -8.45
C PHE A 611 1.62 -8.56 -7.34
N HIS A 612 2.70 -8.26 -6.62
CA HIS A 612 2.79 -7.16 -5.65
C HIS A 612 3.85 -6.15 -6.09
N GLY A 613 3.63 -4.86 -5.80
CA GLY A 613 4.57 -3.77 -6.11
C GLY A 613 4.62 -3.39 -7.60
N MET A 614 5.81 -3.03 -8.10
CA MET A 614 6.03 -2.44 -9.43
C MET A 614 5.53 -3.30 -10.61
N LEU A 615 5.54 -4.63 -10.48
CA LEU A 615 5.04 -5.53 -11.53
C LEU A 615 3.52 -5.43 -11.66
N LYS A 616 2.80 -5.23 -10.55
CA LYS A 616 1.36 -5.00 -10.56
C LYS A 616 1.03 -3.69 -11.27
N GLU A 617 1.75 -2.62 -10.97
CA GLU A 617 1.56 -1.31 -11.60
C GLU A 617 1.80 -1.37 -13.12
N LYS A 618 2.86 -2.07 -13.57
CA LYS A 618 3.13 -2.28 -15.00
C LYS A 618 2.00 -3.03 -15.69
N LYS A 619 1.55 -4.16 -15.12
CA LYS A 619 0.45 -4.97 -15.67
C LYS A 619 -0.87 -4.21 -15.70
N VAL A 620 -1.15 -3.40 -14.67
CA VAL A 620 -2.31 -2.50 -14.64
C VAL A 620 -2.22 -1.45 -15.75
N CYS A 621 -1.06 -0.80 -15.93
CA CYS A 621 -0.86 0.16 -17.01
C CYS A 621 -1.06 -0.47 -18.39
N GLU A 622 -0.55 -1.68 -18.61
CA GLU A 622 -0.72 -2.42 -19.86
C GLU A 622 -2.19 -2.82 -20.08
N ALA A 623 -2.87 -3.32 -19.03
CA ALA A 623 -4.30 -3.64 -19.10
C ALA A 623 -5.11 -2.41 -19.51
N ILE A 624 -4.84 -1.24 -18.91
CA ILE A 624 -5.53 0.01 -19.25
C ILE A 624 -5.32 0.36 -20.72
N ARG A 625 -4.08 0.27 -21.22
CA ARG A 625 -3.77 0.50 -22.65
C ARG A 625 -4.53 -0.46 -23.56
N CYS A 626 -4.63 -1.73 -23.20
CA CYS A 626 -5.36 -2.74 -23.96
C CYS A 626 -6.86 -2.42 -24.03
N PHE A 627 -7.50 -2.02 -22.92
CA PHE A 627 -8.91 -1.62 -22.92
C PHE A 627 -9.17 -0.37 -23.78
N PHE A 628 -8.28 0.63 -23.77
CA PHE A 628 -8.39 1.78 -24.67
C PHE A 628 -8.14 1.43 -26.14
N ARG A 629 -7.24 0.49 -26.43
CA ARG A 629 -7.04 -0.02 -27.80
C ARG A 629 -8.26 -0.78 -28.29
N ALA A 630 -8.88 -1.59 -27.43
CA ALA A 630 -10.10 -2.33 -27.74
C ALA A 630 -11.26 -1.39 -28.12
N SER A 631 -11.36 -0.21 -27.51
CA SER A 631 -12.43 0.75 -27.83
C SER A 631 -12.17 1.59 -29.10
N SER A 632 -10.99 1.48 -29.72
CA SER A 632 -10.56 2.36 -30.81
C SER A 632 -10.88 1.87 -32.23
N GLY A 633 -11.10 0.56 -32.42
CA GLY A 633 -11.26 -0.03 -33.75
C GLY A 633 -12.66 0.10 -34.34
N GLN A 634 -12.72 0.10 -35.68
CA GLN A 634 -13.97 0.09 -36.44
C GLN A 634 -14.61 -1.31 -36.34
N GLY A 635 -15.88 -1.41 -35.93
CA GLY A 635 -16.57 -2.69 -35.68
C GLY A 635 -16.41 -3.25 -34.26
N ALA A 636 -15.72 -2.54 -33.35
CA ALA A 636 -15.52 -2.99 -31.97
C ALA A 636 -16.82 -3.28 -31.20
N SER A 637 -17.87 -2.49 -31.42
CA SER A 637 -19.16 -2.64 -30.72
C SER A 637 -19.85 -3.97 -31.06
N GLN A 638 -19.88 -4.35 -32.35
CA GLN A 638 -20.50 -5.60 -32.80
C GLN A 638 -19.69 -6.81 -32.33
N ALA A 639 -18.37 -6.78 -32.52
CA ALA A 639 -17.50 -7.87 -32.12
C ALA A 639 -17.55 -8.13 -30.60
N LEU A 640 -17.54 -7.08 -29.77
CA LEU A 640 -17.63 -7.20 -28.30
C LEU A 640 -19.03 -7.61 -27.82
N GLN A 641 -20.09 -7.34 -28.59
CA GLN A 641 -21.45 -7.83 -28.31
C GLN A 641 -21.57 -9.33 -28.60
N ASP A 642 -20.88 -9.82 -29.64
CA ASP A 642 -20.86 -11.24 -30.01
C ASP A 642 -20.06 -12.11 -29.01
N LEU A 643 -19.39 -11.50 -28.01
CA LEU A 643 -18.80 -12.24 -26.89
C LEU A 643 -19.89 -12.95 -26.09
N SER A 644 -20.00 -14.25 -26.32
CA SER A 644 -20.94 -15.14 -25.63
C SER A 644 -20.86 -14.99 -24.10
N HIS A 645 -22.03 -15.05 -23.45
CA HIS A 645 -22.22 -15.00 -22.00
C HIS A 645 -21.52 -16.14 -21.21
N ASP A 646 -20.88 -17.08 -21.91
CA ASP A 646 -20.36 -18.34 -21.37
C ASP A 646 -18.93 -18.27 -20.78
N ALA A 647 -18.24 -17.13 -20.93
CA ALA A 647 -16.83 -16.98 -20.54
C ALA A 647 -16.59 -16.58 -19.06
N GLY A 648 -17.66 -16.40 -18.26
CA GLY A 648 -17.53 -15.92 -16.87
C GLY A 648 -17.07 -14.46 -16.75
N LEU A 649 -16.97 -13.74 -17.87
CA LEU A 649 -16.69 -12.31 -17.91
C LEU A 649 -17.95 -11.52 -17.49
N PRO A 650 -17.78 -10.38 -16.80
CA PRO A 650 -18.91 -9.57 -16.36
C PRO A 650 -19.67 -9.02 -17.56
N TYR A 651 -20.97 -9.31 -17.60
CA TYR A 651 -21.91 -8.94 -18.66
C TYR A 651 -21.73 -7.49 -19.11
N LEU A 652 -21.44 -7.30 -20.41
CA LEU A 652 -21.18 -5.98 -20.99
C LEU A 652 -22.44 -5.11 -21.11
N GLY A 653 -23.66 -5.60 -20.92
CA GLY A 653 -24.81 -4.72 -20.64
C GLY A 653 -25.30 -3.76 -21.74
N PHE A 654 -24.69 -3.75 -22.93
CA PHE A 654 -25.00 -2.78 -23.98
C PHE A 654 -25.79 -3.41 -25.11
N ASP A 655 -27.10 -3.49 -24.93
CA ASP A 655 -28.01 -3.96 -25.98
C ASP A 655 -28.51 -2.75 -26.81
N GLY A 656 -28.18 -2.71 -28.11
CA GLY A 656 -28.78 -1.76 -29.06
C GLY A 656 -28.14 -0.36 -29.24
N CYS A 657 -26.92 -0.07 -28.77
CA CYS A 657 -26.27 1.24 -28.98
C CYS A 657 -25.78 1.42 -30.44
N VAL A 658 -26.38 2.36 -31.19
CA VAL A 658 -26.07 2.62 -32.61
C VAL A 658 -24.94 3.65 -32.80
N ALA A 659 -24.75 4.58 -31.86
CA ALA A 659 -23.81 5.68 -31.97
C ALA A 659 -22.44 5.38 -31.34
N SER A 660 -21.36 5.82 -32.02
CA SER A 660 -19.97 5.53 -31.61
C SER A 660 -19.60 6.07 -30.21
N ALA A 661 -20.10 7.26 -29.86
CA ALA A 661 -19.84 7.87 -28.55
C ALA A 661 -20.66 7.20 -27.42
N GLU A 662 -21.88 6.76 -27.72
CA GLU A 662 -22.78 6.14 -26.72
C GLU A 662 -22.27 4.78 -26.25
N TRP A 663 -21.83 3.91 -27.18
CA TRP A 663 -21.27 2.62 -26.78
C TRP A 663 -19.92 2.79 -26.03
N LYS A 664 -19.10 3.77 -26.40
CA LYS A 664 -17.83 4.06 -25.70
C LYS A 664 -18.05 4.55 -24.28
N LEU A 665 -19.02 5.44 -24.08
CA LEU A 665 -19.43 5.91 -22.75
C LEU A 665 -19.76 4.72 -21.85
N HIS A 666 -20.63 3.86 -22.37
CA HIS A 666 -21.09 2.64 -21.73
C HIS A 666 -19.92 1.70 -21.40
N TYR A 667 -19.07 1.41 -22.38
CA TYR A 667 -17.89 0.56 -22.22
C TYR A 667 -16.90 1.09 -21.18
N TYR A 668 -16.62 2.39 -21.15
CA TYR A 668 -15.76 2.99 -20.14
C TYR A 668 -16.38 2.98 -18.74
N GLN A 669 -17.71 3.09 -18.61
CA GLN A 669 -18.39 2.90 -17.34
C GLN A 669 -18.26 1.46 -16.83
N TRP A 670 -18.40 0.46 -17.71
CA TRP A 670 -18.15 -0.93 -17.38
C TRP A 670 -16.69 -1.14 -16.94
N ALA A 671 -15.72 -0.65 -17.71
CA ALA A 671 -14.30 -0.75 -17.36
C ALA A 671 -14.02 -0.10 -16.00
N MET A 672 -14.54 1.11 -15.76
CA MET A 672 -14.45 1.79 -14.46
C MET A 672 -14.97 0.89 -13.31
N GLN A 673 -16.13 0.25 -13.48
CA GLN A 673 -16.72 -0.62 -12.46
C GLN A 673 -15.88 -1.87 -12.18
N ILE A 674 -15.30 -2.50 -13.21
CA ILE A 674 -14.44 -3.68 -13.02
C ILE A 674 -13.15 -3.32 -12.28
N PHE A 675 -12.51 -2.21 -12.65
CA PHE A 675 -11.33 -1.72 -11.93
C PHE A 675 -11.65 -1.32 -10.48
N GLU A 676 -12.83 -0.75 -10.23
CA GLU A 676 -13.31 -0.44 -8.88
C GLU A 676 -13.55 -1.70 -8.05
N GLN A 677 -14.19 -2.74 -8.62
CA GLN A 677 -14.40 -4.03 -7.94
C GLN A 677 -13.09 -4.69 -7.53
N TYR A 678 -12.04 -4.50 -8.32
CA TYR A 678 -10.70 -5.02 -8.01
C TYR A 678 -9.85 -4.09 -7.13
N GLY A 679 -10.37 -2.94 -6.71
CA GLY A 679 -9.67 -1.99 -5.85
C GLY A 679 -8.50 -1.27 -6.54
N ILE A 680 -8.51 -1.18 -7.88
CA ILE A 680 -7.49 -0.50 -8.67
C ILE A 680 -8.01 0.89 -9.05
N SER A 681 -7.82 1.84 -8.13
CA SER A 681 -8.35 3.20 -8.28
C SER A 681 -7.73 3.99 -9.44
N GLU A 682 -6.48 3.69 -9.83
CA GLU A 682 -5.80 4.38 -10.95
C GLU A 682 -6.49 4.13 -12.30
N GLY A 683 -6.70 2.86 -12.65
CA GLY A 683 -7.41 2.50 -13.88
C GLY A 683 -8.86 2.98 -13.87
N ALA A 684 -9.56 2.82 -12.73
CA ALA A 684 -10.93 3.30 -12.59
C ALA A 684 -11.03 4.83 -12.80
N CYS A 685 -10.04 5.60 -12.33
CA CYS A 685 -9.98 7.05 -12.55
C CYS A 685 -9.80 7.40 -14.05
N GLN A 686 -8.91 6.71 -14.75
CA GLN A 686 -8.66 6.97 -16.17
C GLN A 686 -9.88 6.67 -17.04
N PHE A 687 -10.58 5.55 -16.79
CA PHE A 687 -11.82 5.24 -17.49
C PHE A 687 -12.97 6.19 -17.13
N ALA A 688 -13.05 6.66 -15.89
CA ALA A 688 -14.05 7.66 -15.51
C ALA A 688 -13.83 9.01 -16.23
N LEU A 689 -12.58 9.44 -16.41
CA LEU A 689 -12.23 10.64 -17.19
C LEU A 689 -12.53 10.45 -18.69
N ALA A 690 -12.19 9.28 -19.25
CA ALA A 690 -12.52 8.98 -20.65
C ALA A 690 -14.04 8.90 -20.88
N ALA A 691 -14.80 8.35 -19.93
CA ALA A 691 -16.26 8.36 -19.98
C ALA A 691 -16.80 9.80 -19.99
N LEU A 692 -16.26 10.69 -19.16
CA LEU A 692 -16.67 12.10 -19.09
C LEU A 692 -16.50 12.84 -20.42
N GLU A 693 -15.41 12.59 -21.15
CA GLU A 693 -15.17 13.16 -22.48
C GLU A 693 -16.24 12.74 -23.51
N GLN A 694 -16.74 11.50 -23.40
CA GLN A 694 -17.74 10.96 -24.33
C GLN A 694 -19.18 11.39 -24.01
N VAL A 695 -19.48 11.90 -22.80
CA VAL A 695 -20.85 12.25 -22.39
C VAL A 695 -21.47 13.31 -23.29
N ASP A 696 -20.71 14.35 -23.64
CA ASP A 696 -21.24 15.48 -24.43
C ASP A 696 -21.58 15.05 -25.86
N GLU A 697 -20.72 14.25 -26.49
CA GLU A 697 -20.92 13.74 -27.85
C GLU A 697 -22.07 12.71 -27.90
N ALA A 698 -22.14 11.80 -26.93
CA ALA A 698 -23.18 10.77 -26.87
C ALA A 698 -24.60 11.33 -26.66
N LEU A 699 -24.74 12.43 -25.91
CA LEU A 699 -26.04 13.03 -25.64
C LEU A 699 -26.44 14.08 -26.69
N SER A 700 -25.48 14.71 -27.36
CA SER A 700 -25.76 15.66 -28.48
C SER A 700 -26.43 14.99 -29.69
N GLN A 701 -26.18 13.70 -29.93
CA GLN A 701 -26.72 12.97 -31.08
C GLN A 701 -28.17 12.47 -30.86
N LYS A 702 -28.65 12.41 -29.60
CA LYS A 702 -30.03 11.99 -29.30
C LYS A 702 -31.08 13.07 -29.54
N ASP A 703 -30.67 14.34 -29.62
CA ASP A 703 -31.59 15.46 -29.84
C ASP A 703 -32.12 15.55 -31.29
N ASP A 704 -31.48 14.89 -32.26
CA ASP A 704 -31.92 14.91 -33.68
C ASP A 704 -32.89 13.77 -34.05
N SER A 705 -32.97 12.69 -33.26
CA SER A 705 -33.95 11.62 -33.48
C SER A 705 -35.15 11.77 -32.54
N GLY A 706 -36.19 12.45 -33.01
CA GLY A 706 -37.44 12.68 -32.28
C GLY A 706 -38.16 11.38 -31.87
N GLY A 707 -37.78 10.82 -30.74
CA GLY A 707 -38.44 9.71 -30.05
C GLY A 707 -38.31 9.91 -28.55
N ARG A 708 -39.40 10.31 -27.89
CA ARG A 708 -39.45 10.45 -26.43
C ARG A 708 -39.33 9.08 -25.78
N ASP A 709 -38.16 8.74 -25.27
CA ASP A 709 -38.03 7.79 -24.17
C ASP A 709 -37.81 8.54 -22.85
N ILE A 710 -38.73 8.31 -21.91
CA ILE A 710 -39.02 9.12 -20.72
C ILE A 710 -38.00 8.86 -19.57
N LEU A 711 -36.82 8.29 -19.83
CA LEU A 711 -35.83 7.95 -18.80
C LEU A 711 -34.35 8.20 -19.20
N SER A 712 -34.07 9.17 -20.07
CA SER A 712 -32.69 9.64 -20.26
C SER A 712 -32.27 10.47 -19.05
N GLU A 713 -31.46 9.93 -18.13
CA GLU A 713 -30.76 10.71 -17.10
C GLU A 713 -30.14 11.96 -17.75
N SER A 714 -30.32 13.15 -17.17
CA SER A 714 -29.76 14.37 -17.75
C SER A 714 -28.23 14.31 -17.75
N ALA A 715 -27.59 14.90 -18.77
CA ALA A 715 -26.12 14.98 -18.88
C ALA A 715 -25.44 15.44 -17.58
N THR A 716 -26.10 16.34 -16.85
CA THR A 716 -25.66 16.87 -15.56
C THR A 716 -25.59 15.81 -14.46
N ILE A 717 -26.56 14.89 -14.39
CA ILE A 717 -26.59 13.82 -13.38
C ILE A 717 -25.53 12.76 -13.69
N ILE A 718 -25.39 12.38 -14.97
CA ILE A 718 -24.35 11.42 -15.39
C ILE A 718 -22.95 12.00 -15.14
N LYS A 719 -22.71 13.26 -15.52
CA LYS A 719 -21.45 13.96 -15.20
C LYS A 719 -21.23 14.10 -13.70
N GLY A 720 -22.27 14.40 -12.94
CA GLY A 720 -22.20 14.51 -11.47
C GLY A 720 -21.75 13.21 -10.81
N ARG A 721 -22.33 12.08 -11.22
CA ARG A 721 -21.96 10.73 -10.77
C ARG A 721 -20.52 10.37 -11.17
N LEU A 722 -20.12 10.62 -12.41
CA LEU A 722 -18.77 10.31 -12.88
C LEU A 722 -17.70 11.15 -12.17
N TRP A 723 -17.92 12.45 -11.99
CA TRP A 723 -17.01 13.31 -11.21
C TRP A 723 -16.93 12.91 -9.74
N ALA A 724 -18.03 12.43 -9.14
CA ALA A 724 -18.01 11.87 -7.80
C ALA A 724 -17.15 10.58 -7.70
N ASN A 725 -17.19 9.74 -8.74
CA ASN A 725 -16.33 8.56 -8.85
C ASN A 725 -14.86 8.94 -9.05
N VAL A 726 -14.55 9.92 -9.94
CA VAL A 726 -13.20 10.47 -10.10
C VAL A 726 -12.66 11.01 -8.77
N PHE A 727 -13.49 11.75 -8.03
CA PHE A 727 -13.15 12.22 -6.69
C PHE A 727 -12.83 11.07 -5.73
N LYS A 728 -13.66 10.03 -5.71
CA LYS A 728 -13.42 8.83 -4.88
C LYS A 728 -12.08 8.19 -5.22
N PHE A 729 -11.80 7.94 -6.50
CA PHE A 729 -10.59 7.24 -6.92
C PHE A 729 -9.31 8.06 -6.68
N THR A 730 -9.32 9.36 -6.98
CA THR A 730 -8.18 10.26 -6.69
C THR A 730 -7.89 10.39 -5.19
N LEU A 731 -8.92 10.31 -4.35
CA LEU A 731 -8.79 10.31 -2.90
C LEU A 731 -8.18 9.01 -2.36
N ASP A 732 -8.53 7.88 -2.96
CA ASP A 732 -7.94 6.56 -2.67
C ASP A 732 -6.46 6.52 -3.06
N LEU A 733 -6.07 7.14 -4.18
CA LEU A 733 -4.67 7.30 -4.63
C LEU A 733 -3.86 8.33 -3.82
N ASN A 734 -4.50 9.04 -2.88
CA ASN A 734 -3.89 10.08 -2.05
C ASN A 734 -3.41 11.33 -2.82
N HIS A 735 -3.96 11.56 -4.02
CA HIS A 735 -3.70 12.77 -4.81
C HIS A 735 -4.68 13.88 -4.41
N LEU A 736 -4.33 14.63 -3.36
CA LEU A 736 -5.22 15.61 -2.74
C LEU A 736 -5.56 16.81 -3.64
N TYR A 737 -4.63 17.23 -4.50
CA TYR A 737 -4.85 18.33 -5.44
C TYR A 737 -5.84 17.93 -6.54
N ASP A 738 -5.62 16.76 -7.15
CA ASP A 738 -6.50 16.23 -8.19
C ASP A 738 -7.91 15.96 -7.65
N SER A 739 -8.01 15.45 -6.41
CA SER A 739 -9.29 15.27 -5.71
C SER A 739 -10.05 16.60 -5.57
N TYR A 740 -9.35 17.70 -5.27
CA TYR A 740 -9.95 19.02 -5.17
C TYR A 740 -10.38 19.57 -6.54
N CYS A 741 -9.56 19.38 -7.57
CA CYS A 741 -9.93 19.73 -8.94
C CYS A 741 -11.19 18.99 -9.40
N ALA A 742 -11.32 17.69 -9.08
CA ALA A 742 -12.52 16.91 -9.40
C ALA A 742 -13.80 17.46 -8.74
N ILE A 743 -13.71 18.00 -7.51
CA ILE A 743 -14.85 18.65 -6.84
C ILE A 743 -15.24 19.94 -7.57
N LEU A 744 -14.26 20.76 -7.98
CA LEU A 744 -14.53 22.01 -8.69
C LEU A 744 -15.14 21.78 -10.08
N SER A 745 -14.70 20.73 -10.78
CA SER A 745 -15.18 20.37 -12.11
C SER A 745 -16.57 19.72 -12.12
N ASN A 746 -17.12 19.35 -10.95
CA ASN A 746 -18.44 18.74 -10.87
C ASN A 746 -19.56 19.77 -11.17
N PRO A 747 -20.38 19.56 -12.22
CA PRO A 747 -21.49 20.46 -12.56
C PRO A 747 -22.71 20.29 -11.63
N ASP A 748 -22.81 19.17 -10.92
CA ASP A 748 -23.89 18.92 -9.96
C ASP A 748 -23.52 19.43 -8.57
N GLU A 749 -24.29 20.39 -8.09
CA GLU A 749 -24.06 21.05 -6.80
C GLU A 749 -24.30 20.09 -5.62
N GLU A 750 -25.28 19.17 -5.69
CA GLU A 750 -25.53 18.20 -4.61
C GLU A 750 -24.35 17.23 -4.45
N SER A 751 -23.93 16.58 -5.54
CA SER A 751 -22.77 15.68 -5.55
C SER A 751 -21.48 16.38 -5.12
N LYS A 752 -21.28 17.63 -5.55
CA LYS A 752 -20.14 18.46 -5.15
C LYS A 752 -20.05 18.67 -3.64
N TYR A 753 -21.18 18.92 -2.96
CA TYR A 753 -21.19 19.06 -1.50
C TYR A 753 -20.99 17.74 -0.77
N ILE A 754 -21.55 16.64 -1.28
CA ILE A 754 -21.32 15.30 -0.72
C ILE A 754 -19.82 14.93 -0.82
N CYS A 755 -19.20 15.19 -1.96
CA CYS A 755 -17.76 14.97 -2.17
C CYS A 755 -16.91 15.86 -1.26
N LEU A 756 -17.23 17.16 -1.16
CA LEU A 756 -16.55 18.09 -0.27
C LEU A 756 -16.60 17.62 1.20
N ARG A 757 -17.77 17.19 1.66
CA ARG A 757 -17.94 16.68 3.02
C ARG A 757 -17.09 15.44 3.26
N ARG A 758 -17.08 14.49 2.31
CA ARG A 758 -16.23 13.31 2.39
C ARG A 758 -14.74 13.67 2.39
N PHE A 759 -14.33 14.63 1.57
CA PHE A 759 -12.96 15.13 1.49
C PHE A 759 -12.47 15.67 2.84
N ILE A 760 -13.28 16.51 3.50
CA ILE A 760 -12.96 17.07 4.82
C ILE A 760 -12.86 15.96 5.88
N ILE A 761 -13.74 14.95 5.83
CA ILE A 761 -13.69 13.81 6.76
C ILE A 761 -12.39 13.03 6.59
N VAL A 762 -12.03 12.67 5.37
CA VAL A 762 -10.82 11.88 5.08
C VAL A 762 -9.54 12.67 5.38
N LEU A 763 -9.50 13.97 5.05
CA LEU A 763 -8.37 14.83 5.42
C LEU A 763 -8.18 14.92 6.94
N TYR A 764 -9.27 14.97 7.69
CA TYR A 764 -9.24 14.98 9.14
C TYR A 764 -8.75 13.64 9.71
N GLU A 765 -9.24 12.50 9.20
CA GLU A 765 -8.83 11.15 9.61
C GLU A 765 -7.34 10.88 9.31
N ARG A 766 -6.83 11.39 8.18
CA ARG A 766 -5.42 11.23 7.76
C ARG A 766 -4.45 12.24 8.40
N GLY A 767 -4.93 13.14 9.27
CA GLY A 767 -4.09 14.16 9.91
C GLY A 767 -3.55 15.22 8.94
N GLY A 768 -4.18 15.40 7.78
CA GLY A 768 -3.80 16.34 6.70
C GLY A 768 -4.05 17.82 7.03
N MET A 769 -3.91 18.20 8.30
CA MET A 769 -4.16 19.57 8.81
C MET A 769 -3.29 20.61 8.12
N LYS A 770 -2.04 20.23 7.77
CA LYS A 770 -1.09 21.10 7.05
C LYS A 770 -1.53 21.40 5.62
N VAL A 771 -2.27 20.50 4.97
CA VAL A 771 -2.75 20.71 3.58
C VAL A 771 -3.96 21.66 3.57
N LEU A 772 -4.84 21.55 4.56
CA LEU A 772 -5.97 22.46 4.79
C LEU A 772 -5.53 23.89 5.15
N CYS A 773 -4.50 24.03 5.99
CA CYS A 773 -4.05 25.33 6.50
C CYS A 773 -2.86 25.94 5.74
N GLY A 774 -2.01 25.12 5.11
CA GLY A 774 -0.72 25.53 4.57
C GLY A 774 -0.74 26.22 3.20
N GLY A 775 -1.91 26.67 2.73
CA GLY A 775 -2.04 27.37 1.44
C GLY A 775 -1.79 26.51 0.19
N GLN A 776 -1.65 25.19 0.35
CA GLN A 776 -1.40 24.27 -0.77
C GLN A 776 -2.63 24.08 -1.68
N ILE A 777 -3.84 24.27 -1.16
CA ILE A 777 -5.09 24.16 -1.92
C ILE A 777 -5.86 25.49 -1.79
N PRO A 778 -6.06 26.24 -2.90
CA PRO A 778 -6.86 27.46 -2.86
C PRO A 778 -8.35 27.09 -2.90
N PHE A 779 -9.01 27.08 -1.74
CA PHE A 779 -10.44 26.79 -1.55
C PHE A 779 -11.39 27.86 -2.13
N ILE A 780 -11.20 28.22 -3.40
CA ILE A 780 -11.93 29.27 -4.12
C ILE A 780 -13.42 28.89 -4.21
N GLY A 781 -14.31 29.74 -3.67
CA GLY A 781 -15.76 29.57 -3.70
C GLY A 781 -16.34 28.51 -2.76
N LEU A 782 -15.52 27.64 -2.16
CA LEU A 782 -15.96 26.57 -1.24
C LEU A 782 -15.59 26.82 0.22
N ALA A 783 -14.80 27.86 0.51
CA ALA A 783 -14.29 28.14 1.85
C ALA A 783 -15.38 28.34 2.91
N GLU A 784 -16.51 28.99 2.57
CA GLU A 784 -17.64 29.20 3.49
C GLU A 784 -18.33 27.89 3.87
N LYS A 785 -18.41 26.93 2.93
CA LYS A 785 -19.03 25.63 3.17
C LYS A 785 -18.10 24.68 3.91
N ILE A 786 -16.79 24.77 3.67
CA ILE A 786 -15.78 24.08 4.49
C ILE A 786 -15.85 24.57 5.94
N GLU A 787 -15.96 25.87 6.15
CA GLU A 787 -16.15 26.46 7.47
C GLU A 787 -17.42 25.91 8.14
N GLN A 788 -18.54 25.86 7.43
CA GLN A 788 -19.80 25.29 7.95
C GLN A 788 -19.68 23.80 8.32
N GLU A 789 -19.07 22.97 7.47
CA GLU A 789 -18.88 21.54 7.76
C GLU A 789 -17.91 21.29 8.92
N LEU A 790 -16.83 22.08 9.01
CA LEU A 790 -15.88 22.02 10.12
C LEU A 790 -16.51 22.50 11.43
N ALA A 791 -17.31 23.57 11.41
CA ALA A 791 -18.06 24.07 12.56
C ALA A 791 -19.09 23.03 13.03
N TRP A 792 -19.85 22.45 12.10
CA TRP A 792 -20.79 21.37 12.38
C TRP A 792 -20.12 20.14 13.00
N LYS A 793 -18.95 19.75 12.48
CA LYS A 793 -18.15 18.66 13.05
C LYS A 793 -17.63 19.02 14.44
N ALA A 794 -17.20 20.27 14.65
CA ALA A 794 -16.73 20.76 15.93
C ALA A 794 -17.81 20.67 17.00
N GLU A 795 -19.03 21.15 16.72
CA GLU A 795 -20.18 21.10 17.63
C GLU A 795 -20.56 19.69 18.08
N ARG A 796 -20.36 18.68 17.22
CA ARG A 796 -20.76 17.28 17.49
C ARG A 796 -19.63 16.37 17.94
N SER A 797 -18.38 16.78 17.74
CA SER A 797 -17.20 16.03 18.19
C SER A 797 -16.97 16.14 19.69
N ASP A 798 -16.35 15.12 20.29
CA ASP A 798 -15.90 15.18 21.68
C ASP A 798 -14.69 16.12 21.82
N ILE A 799 -14.67 16.92 22.88
CA ILE A 799 -13.61 17.91 23.19
C ILE A 799 -12.20 17.29 23.23
N LEU A 800 -12.10 16.01 23.59
CA LEU A 800 -10.83 15.28 23.77
C LEU A 800 -10.29 14.66 22.48
N THR A 801 -11.01 14.76 21.35
CA THR A 801 -10.52 14.24 20.06
C THR A 801 -9.28 15.01 19.60
N LYS A 802 -8.20 14.28 19.32
CA LYS A 802 -6.96 14.84 18.74
C LYS A 802 -6.91 14.44 17.27
N PRO A 803 -6.81 15.40 16.32
CA PRO A 803 -6.72 16.84 16.50
C PRO A 803 -8.07 17.53 16.79
N ASN A 804 -8.08 18.54 17.65
CA ASN A 804 -9.33 19.23 18.00
C ASN A 804 -9.84 20.11 16.84
N PRO A 805 -11.10 19.93 16.39
CA PRO A 805 -11.65 20.67 15.25
C PRO A 805 -11.79 22.18 15.48
N TYR A 806 -11.99 22.66 16.71
CA TYR A 806 -11.98 24.09 17.00
C TYR A 806 -10.59 24.71 16.84
N LYS A 807 -9.53 23.98 17.20
CA LYS A 807 -8.14 24.43 16.98
C LYS A 807 -7.80 24.45 15.48
N LEU A 808 -8.35 23.52 14.71
CA LEU A 808 -8.23 23.52 13.24
C LEU A 808 -8.99 24.70 12.61
N LEU A 809 -10.24 24.94 13.02
CA LEU A 809 -11.04 26.10 12.58
C LEU A 809 -10.33 27.41 12.88
N TYR A 810 -9.77 27.53 14.09
CA TYR A 810 -8.95 28.68 14.48
C TYR A 810 -7.77 28.85 13.52
N ALA A 811 -6.96 27.81 13.29
CA ALA A 811 -5.83 27.88 12.38
C ALA A 811 -6.27 28.24 10.94
N PHE A 812 -7.34 27.64 10.44
CA PHE A 812 -7.90 27.90 9.12
C PHE A 812 -8.29 29.38 8.93
N GLU A 813 -9.04 29.96 9.87
CA GLU A 813 -9.47 31.36 9.78
C GLU A 813 -8.32 32.36 10.04
N MET A 814 -7.31 31.99 10.85
CA MET A 814 -6.08 32.77 11.02
C MET A 814 -5.29 32.87 9.71
N HIS A 815 -5.18 31.78 8.95
CA HIS A 815 -4.54 31.78 7.63
C HIS A 815 -5.29 32.58 6.56
N ARG A 816 -6.62 32.71 6.70
CA ARG A 816 -7.46 33.53 5.81
C ARG A 816 -7.51 35.02 6.18
N HIS A 817 -6.77 35.43 7.21
CA HIS A 817 -6.78 36.79 7.79
C HIS A 817 -8.15 37.23 8.34
N ASN A 818 -9.04 36.28 8.64
CA ASN A 818 -10.35 36.52 9.26
C ASN A 818 -10.24 36.45 10.80
N TRP A 819 -9.46 37.34 11.39
CA TRP A 819 -9.09 37.32 12.82
C TRP A 819 -10.29 37.30 13.77
N ARG A 820 -11.38 37.98 13.40
CA ARG A 820 -12.61 38.04 14.19
C ARG A 820 -13.35 36.69 14.25
N ARG A 821 -13.43 35.96 13.14
CA ARG A 821 -14.03 34.61 13.11
C ARG A 821 -13.14 33.58 13.81
N ALA A 822 -11.83 33.71 13.66
CA ALA A 822 -10.89 32.90 14.43
C ALA A 822 -11.10 33.09 15.95
N ALA A 823 -11.25 34.35 16.40
CA ALA A 823 -11.53 34.67 17.80
C ALA A 823 -12.86 34.08 18.30
N SER A 824 -13.92 34.09 17.47
CA SER A 824 -15.22 33.53 17.86
C SER A 824 -15.18 32.00 18.03
N TYR A 825 -14.52 31.27 17.12
CA TYR A 825 -14.46 29.81 17.21
C TYR A 825 -13.62 29.31 18.40
N ILE A 826 -12.49 29.96 18.68
CA ILE A 826 -11.68 29.59 19.84
C ILE A 826 -12.33 30.01 21.17
N TYR A 827 -13.14 31.08 21.16
CA TYR A 827 -13.97 31.45 22.30
C TYR A 827 -15.10 30.44 22.54
N GLN A 828 -15.78 29.96 21.49
CA GLN A 828 -16.78 28.89 21.60
C GLN A 828 -16.17 27.61 22.17
N TYR A 829 -14.94 27.27 21.79
CA TYR A 829 -14.20 26.17 22.41
C TYR A 829 -13.99 26.39 23.91
N ALA A 830 -13.57 27.59 24.32
CA ALA A 830 -13.42 27.95 25.74
C ALA A 830 -14.75 27.88 26.52
N ALA A 831 -15.84 28.33 25.90
CA ALA A 831 -17.19 28.27 26.48
C ALA A 831 -17.67 26.82 26.63
N ARG A 832 -17.37 25.95 25.67
CA ARG A 832 -17.70 24.52 25.74
C ARG A 832 -16.88 23.78 26.80
N LEU A 833 -15.59 24.09 26.93
CA LEU A 833 -14.75 23.59 28.04
C LEU A 833 -15.32 23.99 29.41
N ARG A 834 -15.89 25.20 29.52
CA ARG A 834 -16.57 25.66 30.74
C ARG A 834 -17.81 24.84 31.08
N ALA A 835 -18.60 24.42 30.09
CA ALA A 835 -19.77 23.57 30.31
C ALA A 835 -19.39 22.16 30.78
N GLU A 836 -18.31 21.58 30.24
CA GLU A 836 -17.85 20.23 30.62
C GLU A 836 -17.19 20.16 32.01
N LEU A 837 -16.64 21.27 32.52
CA LEU A 837 -16.07 21.38 33.87
C LEU A 837 -17.08 21.07 34.99
N ILE A 838 -18.39 21.11 34.69
CA ILE A 838 -19.46 20.82 35.66
C ILE A 838 -19.56 19.30 35.97
N LEU A 839 -18.94 18.43 35.15
CA LEU A 839 -19.25 16.99 35.11
C LEU A 839 -18.13 15.99 35.50
N LYS A 840 -16.88 16.40 35.82
CA LYS A 840 -15.74 15.44 35.95
C LYS A 840 -14.80 15.60 37.17
N ASP A 841 -14.07 14.52 37.47
CA ASP A 841 -13.13 14.31 38.60
C ASP A 841 -11.95 15.30 38.68
N HIS A 842 -11.42 15.49 39.91
CA HIS A 842 -10.51 16.60 40.27
C HIS A 842 -9.18 16.65 39.49
N GLN A 843 -8.67 15.52 38.98
CA GLN A 843 -7.41 15.47 38.23
C GLN A 843 -7.54 15.99 36.79
N HIS A 844 -8.73 15.94 36.18
CA HIS A 844 -8.97 16.46 34.83
C HIS A 844 -9.31 17.96 34.83
N VAL A 845 -9.69 18.53 35.98
CA VAL A 845 -10.09 19.93 36.12
C VAL A 845 -8.94 20.89 35.83
N SER A 846 -7.72 20.60 36.33
CA SER A 846 -6.56 21.47 36.10
C SER A 846 -6.14 21.53 34.62
N LEU A 847 -6.11 20.38 33.93
CA LEU A 847 -5.78 20.30 32.50
C LEU A 847 -6.84 21.00 31.64
N VAL A 848 -8.13 20.85 31.95
CA VAL A 848 -9.21 21.51 31.22
C VAL A 848 -9.20 23.03 31.46
N LEU A 849 -8.90 23.48 32.68
CA LEU A 849 -8.73 24.90 32.99
C LEU A 849 -7.51 25.49 32.28
N GLN A 850 -6.39 24.76 32.20
CA GLN A 850 -5.21 25.19 31.45
C GLN A 850 -5.50 25.32 29.94
N GLU A 851 -6.18 24.33 29.35
CA GLU A 851 -6.62 24.39 27.96
C GLU A 851 -7.61 25.55 27.71
N ARG A 852 -8.50 25.84 28.66
CA ARG A 852 -9.41 26.99 28.59
C ARG A 852 -8.65 28.32 28.67
N LEU A 853 -7.63 28.42 29.52
CA LEU A 853 -6.76 29.61 29.60
C LEU A 853 -6.03 29.84 28.27
N ASN A 854 -5.49 28.77 27.67
CA ASN A 854 -4.85 28.86 26.36
C ASN A 854 -5.83 29.33 25.28
N ALA A 855 -7.06 28.81 25.28
CA ALA A 855 -8.09 29.21 24.33
C ALA A 855 -8.54 30.68 24.50
N LEU A 856 -8.74 31.13 25.75
CA LEU A 856 -9.06 32.53 26.06
C LEU A 856 -7.92 33.48 25.67
N SER A 857 -6.67 33.10 25.96
CA SER A 857 -5.48 33.85 25.53
C SER A 857 -5.41 33.96 24.00
N ALA A 858 -5.62 32.85 23.28
CA ALA A 858 -5.64 32.86 21.82
C ALA A 858 -6.77 33.73 21.25
N SER A 859 -7.94 33.77 21.90
CA SER A 859 -9.06 34.65 21.54
C SER A 859 -8.70 36.12 21.71
N ILE A 860 -8.11 36.50 22.85
CA ILE A 860 -7.66 37.87 23.14
C ILE A 860 -6.61 38.31 22.10
N ASN A 861 -5.63 37.44 21.83
CA ASN A 861 -4.59 37.72 20.85
C ASN A 861 -5.16 37.91 19.44
N ALA A 862 -6.14 37.09 19.04
CA ALA A 862 -6.79 37.23 17.74
C ALA A 862 -7.65 38.51 17.63
N LEU A 863 -8.34 38.91 18.70
CA LEU A 863 -9.09 40.18 18.73
C LEU A 863 -8.19 41.41 18.72
N ASN A 864 -7.01 41.35 19.34
CA ASN A 864 -6.04 42.45 19.32
C ASN A 864 -5.46 42.71 17.93
N LEU A 865 -5.52 41.74 17.01
CA LEU A 865 -5.14 41.91 15.61
C LEU A 865 -6.24 42.61 14.79
N VAL A 866 -7.47 42.66 15.29
CA VAL A 866 -8.59 43.40 14.69
C VAL A 866 -8.50 44.87 15.10
N HIS A 867 -8.91 45.78 14.23
CA HIS A 867 -9.02 47.19 14.57
C HIS A 867 -9.93 47.38 15.82
N PRO A 868 -9.55 48.20 16.83
CA PRO A 868 -10.26 48.31 18.11
C PRO A 868 -11.77 48.57 18.02
N ALA A 869 -12.22 49.28 16.98
CA ALA A 869 -13.63 49.56 16.73
C ALA A 869 -14.48 48.32 16.35
N TYR A 870 -13.85 47.25 15.87
CA TYR A 870 -14.52 46.01 15.41
C TYR A 870 -14.16 44.78 16.25
N ALA A 871 -13.45 44.98 17.37
CA ALA A 871 -12.91 43.94 18.23
C ALA A 871 -13.94 43.44 19.26
N TRP A 872 -15.00 42.82 18.76
CA TRP A 872 -16.08 42.24 19.53
C TRP A 872 -16.52 40.90 18.91
N ILE A 873 -16.98 39.97 19.76
CA ILE A 873 -17.48 38.66 19.35
C ILE A 873 -19.01 38.69 19.33
N ASP A 874 -19.61 38.20 18.25
CA ASP A 874 -21.02 37.82 18.19
C ASP A 874 -21.20 36.50 18.94
N PRO A 875 -22.03 36.44 19.99
CA PRO A 875 -22.52 35.15 20.47
C PRO A 875 -23.46 34.59 19.40
N LEU A 876 -22.90 33.81 18.46
CA LEU A 876 -23.72 33.15 17.45
C LEU A 876 -24.79 32.28 18.13
N HIS A 877 -26.03 32.43 17.67
CA HIS A 877 -27.24 31.74 18.11
C HIS A 877 -27.05 30.22 18.26
N GLU A 878 -27.30 29.70 19.47
CA GLU A 878 -28.00 28.42 19.59
C GLU A 878 -29.40 28.61 18.98
N GLY A 879 -29.59 28.09 17.76
CA GLY A 879 -30.90 27.94 17.13
C GLY A 879 -31.31 29.06 16.17
N ASN A 880 -30.85 29.00 14.92
CA ASN A 880 -31.67 29.42 13.79
C ASN A 880 -31.95 28.22 12.89
N SER A 881 -33.11 27.64 13.11
CA SER A 881 -33.80 26.65 12.30
C SER A 881 -34.32 27.24 10.99
N LEU A 882 -33.46 27.89 10.19
CA LEU A 882 -33.81 28.42 8.87
C LEU A 882 -32.67 28.19 7.87
N GLN A 883 -32.36 26.92 7.65
CA GLN A 883 -31.99 26.33 6.34
C GLN A 883 -32.02 24.80 6.50
N ASN A 884 -33.21 24.30 6.86
CA ASN A 884 -33.57 22.92 6.56
C ASN A 884 -34.01 22.88 5.10
N GLU A 885 -33.05 22.79 4.17
CA GLU A 885 -33.33 22.09 2.92
C GLU A 885 -32.51 20.80 2.91
N CYS A 886 -33.27 19.73 3.19
CA CYS A 886 -33.11 18.36 2.75
C CYS A 886 -31.81 17.61 3.08
N TYR A 887 -31.76 16.95 4.25
CA TYR A 887 -31.20 15.59 4.36
C TYR A 887 -31.95 14.77 5.44
N PRO A 888 -32.37 13.52 5.15
CA PRO A 888 -33.17 12.71 6.07
C PRO A 888 -32.25 12.00 7.09
N SER A 889 -32.45 12.22 8.39
CA SER A 889 -31.79 11.42 9.42
C SER A 889 -32.74 10.32 9.93
N LYS A 890 -32.39 9.05 9.70
CA LYS A 890 -33.04 7.88 10.30
C LYS A 890 -32.59 7.69 11.75
N LYS A 891 -33.04 8.51 12.70
CA LYS A 891 -33.18 8.12 14.13
C LYS A 891 -34.30 8.94 14.78
N ALA A 892 -35.32 8.24 15.28
CA ALA A 892 -36.48 8.80 15.95
C ALA A 892 -36.09 9.56 17.22
N LYS A 893 -36.35 10.87 17.26
CA LYS A 893 -36.42 11.63 18.51
C LYS A 893 -37.83 11.48 19.07
N LYS A 894 -37.94 10.97 20.30
CA LYS A 894 -39.18 10.91 21.08
C LYS A 894 -39.71 12.33 21.29
N THR A 895 -40.93 12.55 20.81
CA THR A 895 -41.79 13.67 21.08
C THR A 895 -42.14 13.73 22.57
N VAL A 896 -41.91 14.89 23.19
CA VAL A 896 -42.64 15.33 24.38
C VAL A 896 -43.33 16.61 23.96
N GLU A 897 -44.66 16.59 24.03
CA GLU A 897 -45.58 17.58 23.49
C GLU A 897 -45.39 18.97 24.11
N GLU A 898 -45.33 19.97 23.22
CA GLU A 898 -45.63 21.37 23.53
C GLU A 898 -47.14 21.52 23.79
N GLN A 899 -47.49 22.11 24.93
CA GLN A 899 -48.77 22.81 25.07
C GLN A 899 -48.51 24.31 25.06
N LEU A 900 -49.13 24.95 24.08
CA LEU A 900 -49.10 26.35 23.71
C LEU A 900 -49.64 27.26 24.83
N VAL A 901 -48.98 28.41 25.04
CA VAL A 901 -49.69 29.67 25.29
C VAL A 901 -49.08 30.72 24.38
N VAL A 902 -49.86 31.07 23.36
CA VAL A 902 -49.67 32.24 22.51
C VAL A 902 -49.88 33.48 23.36
N GLY A 903 -48.88 34.35 23.40
CA GLY A 903 -48.93 35.67 24.00
C GLY A 903 -47.84 36.53 23.40
N ASP A 904 -48.19 37.31 22.38
CA ASP A 904 -47.35 38.32 21.72
C ASP A 904 -46.72 39.29 22.71
N VAL A 905 -45.43 39.10 22.99
CA VAL A 905 -44.48 40.18 23.25
C VAL A 905 -43.13 39.70 22.74
N GLN A 906 -42.67 40.22 21.59
CA GLN A 906 -41.27 40.12 21.23
C GLN A 906 -40.43 40.75 22.35
N PRO A 907 -39.57 40.00 23.08
CA PRO A 907 -38.50 40.68 23.78
C PRO A 907 -37.55 41.16 22.70
N GLN A 908 -37.39 42.48 22.56
CA GLN A 908 -36.22 43.05 21.88
C GLN A 908 -34.98 42.53 22.61
N ARG A 909 -34.48 41.36 22.16
CA ARG A 909 -33.27 40.72 22.65
C ARG A 909 -32.11 41.62 22.25
N LEU A 910 -31.67 42.46 23.18
CA LEU A 910 -30.40 43.19 23.11
C LEU A 910 -29.30 42.19 22.71
N GLN A 911 -28.71 42.38 21.53
CA GLN A 911 -27.52 41.65 21.09
C GLN A 911 -26.39 41.97 22.07
N PHE A 912 -26.05 41.03 22.94
CA PHE A 912 -24.92 41.18 23.84
C PHE A 912 -23.63 40.96 23.06
N HIS A 913 -22.97 42.02 22.61
CA HIS A 913 -21.60 41.91 22.10
C HIS A 913 -20.65 41.59 23.26
N ILE A 914 -19.77 40.60 23.04
CA ILE A 914 -18.71 40.25 24.00
C ILE A 914 -17.49 41.09 23.64
N ASP A 915 -17.21 42.08 24.49
CA ASP A 915 -16.06 42.97 24.35
C ASP A 915 -14.79 42.30 24.90
N ILE A 916 -13.61 42.77 24.46
CA ILE A 916 -12.30 42.30 24.96
C ILE A 916 -12.24 42.33 26.50
N GLU A 917 -12.77 43.38 27.13
CA GLU A 917 -12.80 43.51 28.59
C GLU A 917 -13.52 42.36 29.29
N LYS A 918 -14.60 41.83 28.69
CA LYS A 918 -15.34 40.69 29.25
C LYS A 918 -14.52 39.40 29.17
N ILE A 919 -13.81 39.17 28.06
CA ILE A 919 -12.96 37.99 27.87
C ILE A 919 -11.74 38.05 28.80
N GLU A 920 -11.15 39.24 28.99
CA GLU A 920 -10.09 39.46 29.98
C GLU A 920 -10.57 39.19 31.40
N ASN A 921 -11.78 39.63 31.74
CA ASN A 921 -12.38 39.34 33.06
C ASN A 921 -12.59 37.82 33.24
N GLU A 922 -13.08 37.12 32.22
CA GLU A 922 -13.21 35.65 32.26
C GLU A 922 -11.85 34.94 32.37
N PHE A 923 -10.81 35.47 31.72
CA PHE A 923 -9.45 34.96 31.83
C PHE A 923 -8.91 35.08 33.26
N VAL A 924 -9.07 36.25 33.89
CA VAL A 924 -8.65 36.50 35.27
C VAL A 924 -9.42 35.62 36.27
N LEU A 925 -10.72 35.38 36.05
CA LEU A 925 -11.49 34.46 36.89
C LEU A 925 -11.04 33.01 36.71
N THR A 926 -10.79 32.59 35.46
CA THR A 926 -10.35 31.21 35.16
C THR A 926 -8.94 30.96 35.68
N SER A 927 -8.05 31.96 35.69
CA SER A 927 -6.69 31.83 36.21
C SER A 927 -6.68 31.71 37.73
N ALA A 928 -7.56 32.45 38.42
CA ALA A 928 -7.79 32.28 39.84
C ALA A 928 -8.36 30.89 40.18
N GLU A 929 -9.33 30.38 39.40
CA GLU A 929 -9.85 29.01 39.55
C GLU A 929 -8.77 27.95 39.30
N TYR A 930 -7.91 28.15 38.30
CA TYR A 930 -6.79 27.26 38.02
C TYR A 930 -5.82 27.19 39.20
N LEU A 931 -5.41 28.33 39.77
CA LEU A 931 -4.53 28.36 40.94
C LEU A 931 -5.17 27.70 42.17
N LEU A 932 -6.47 27.90 42.40
CA LEU A 932 -7.20 27.22 43.48
C LEU A 932 -7.30 25.72 43.25
N SER A 933 -7.42 25.27 41.99
CA SER A 933 -7.42 23.85 41.64
C SER A 933 -6.07 23.18 41.94
N LEU A 934 -4.95 23.87 41.68
CA LEU A 934 -3.61 23.41 42.05
C LEU A 934 -3.45 23.29 43.58
N ALA A 935 -4.14 24.15 44.34
CA ALA A 935 -4.19 24.10 45.79
C ALA A 935 -5.21 23.10 46.36
N ASN A 936 -5.90 22.31 45.51
CA ASN A 936 -6.94 21.33 45.87
C ASN A 936 -8.15 21.89 46.64
N VAL A 937 -8.50 23.16 46.44
CA VAL A 937 -9.67 23.77 47.10
C VAL A 937 -10.86 23.83 46.15
N LYS A 938 -11.99 23.20 46.53
CA LYS A 938 -13.20 23.12 45.72
C LYS A 938 -14.03 24.39 45.86
N ARG A 939 -14.31 25.07 44.75
CA ARG A 939 -15.27 26.19 44.69
C ARG A 939 -16.70 25.65 44.70
N THR A 940 -17.53 26.07 45.65
CA THR A 940 -18.99 25.91 45.59
C THR A 940 -19.58 27.20 45.03
N SER A 941 -20.09 27.19 43.81
CA SER A 941 -20.67 28.38 43.18
C SER A 941 -22.04 28.71 43.80
N THR A 942 -22.12 29.80 44.56
CA THR A 942 -23.39 30.38 45.05
C THR A 942 -23.58 31.74 44.37
N GLY A 943 -24.72 31.96 43.69
CA GLY A 943 -25.28 33.28 43.35
C GLY A 943 -24.50 34.19 42.38
N LYS A 944 -25.17 34.74 41.37
CA LYS A 944 -24.57 35.52 40.27
C LYS A 944 -23.98 36.90 40.64
N ASP A 945 -24.14 37.40 41.86
CA ASP A 945 -23.73 38.78 42.20
C ASP A 945 -22.57 38.88 43.23
N ASP A 946 -22.22 37.82 43.97
CA ASP A 946 -21.12 37.82 44.98
C ASP A 946 -19.88 37.02 44.55
N ALA A 947 -19.90 36.45 43.34
CA ALA A 947 -18.88 35.54 42.83
C ALA A 947 -17.40 35.99 42.94
N PRO A 948 -17.02 37.27 42.68
CA PRO A 948 -15.62 37.68 42.81
C PRO A 948 -15.20 37.90 44.27
N SER A 949 -16.12 38.25 45.19
CA SER A 949 -15.82 38.45 46.62
C SER A 949 -15.53 37.11 47.31
N ASP A 950 -16.36 36.10 47.05
CA ASP A 950 -16.15 34.73 47.53
C ASP A 950 -14.80 34.15 47.03
N LEU A 951 -14.46 34.44 45.78
CA LEU A 951 -13.20 34.00 45.17
C LEU A 951 -11.99 34.65 45.87
N VAL A 952 -12.06 35.95 46.15
CA VAL A 952 -11.02 36.67 46.89
C VAL A 952 -10.87 36.10 48.30
N ALA A 953 -11.97 35.80 49.01
CA ALA A 953 -11.94 35.18 50.32
C ALA A 953 -11.26 33.78 50.30
N LEU A 954 -11.58 32.95 49.31
CA LEU A 954 -10.97 31.64 49.07
C LEU A 954 -9.46 31.75 48.75
N LEU A 955 -9.07 32.67 47.88
CA LEU A 955 -7.66 32.92 47.54
C LEU A 955 -6.86 33.35 48.78
N ILE A 956 -7.43 34.25 49.59
CA ILE A 956 -6.84 34.67 50.86
C ILE A 956 -6.67 33.47 51.79
N GLN A 957 -7.69 32.61 51.93
CA GLN A 957 -7.61 31.40 52.76
C GLN A 957 -6.45 30.48 52.34
N THR A 958 -6.15 30.38 51.04
CA THR A 958 -5.04 29.59 50.47
C THR A 958 -3.67 30.30 50.42
N ASN A 959 -3.56 31.55 50.88
CA ASN A 959 -2.36 32.40 50.83
C ASN A 959 -1.92 32.85 49.41
N LEU A 960 -2.84 32.88 48.43
CA LEU A 960 -2.56 33.34 47.06
C LEU A 960 -2.88 34.83 46.90
N TYR A 961 -2.11 35.68 47.58
CA TYR A 961 -2.39 37.11 47.69
C TYR A 961 -2.24 37.88 46.38
N ASP A 962 -1.23 37.57 45.55
CA ASP A 962 -1.02 38.26 44.27
C ASP A 962 -2.22 38.12 43.32
N MET A 963 -2.82 36.93 43.27
CA MET A 963 -4.01 36.71 42.45
C MET A 963 -5.23 37.39 43.06
N ALA A 964 -5.38 37.38 44.39
CA ALA A 964 -6.45 38.09 45.07
C ALA A 964 -6.41 39.60 44.78
N PHE A 965 -5.24 40.22 44.85
CA PHE A 965 -5.06 41.63 44.49
C PHE A 965 -5.28 41.89 43.00
N THR A 966 -4.89 40.97 42.11
CA THR A 966 -5.16 41.08 40.67
C THR A 966 -6.66 41.10 40.37
N VAL A 967 -7.42 40.22 40.99
CA VAL A 967 -8.89 40.19 40.90
C VAL A 967 -9.49 41.47 41.48
N LEU A 968 -9.03 41.91 42.66
CA LEU A 968 -9.52 43.13 43.30
C LEU A 968 -9.39 44.38 42.43
N LEU A 969 -8.20 44.57 41.84
CA LEU A 969 -7.91 45.74 41.01
C LEU A 969 -8.67 45.75 39.68
N LYS A 970 -9.01 44.57 39.13
CA LYS A 970 -9.74 44.47 37.86
C LYS A 970 -11.24 44.67 38.05
N PHE A 971 -11.84 44.12 39.11
CA PHE A 971 -13.29 44.12 39.33
C PHE A 971 -13.82 45.30 40.16
N TRP A 972 -13.04 45.88 41.06
CA TRP A 972 -13.48 47.00 41.91
C TRP A 972 -12.73 48.30 41.60
N LYS A 973 -13.46 49.43 41.56
CA LYS A 973 -12.93 50.79 41.41
C LYS A 973 -13.50 51.73 42.48
N GLY A 974 -12.73 52.72 42.90
CA GLY A 974 -13.21 53.78 43.82
C GLY A 974 -13.44 53.32 45.26
N SER A 975 -14.59 53.66 45.83
CA SER A 975 -14.93 53.37 47.25
C SER A 975 -15.10 51.86 47.53
N GLY A 976 -15.57 51.08 46.55
CA GLY A 976 -15.69 49.62 46.69
C GLY A 976 -14.34 48.93 46.88
N LEU A 977 -13.31 49.37 46.14
CA LEU A 977 -11.94 48.85 46.28
C LEU A 977 -11.38 49.08 47.67
N LYS A 978 -11.65 50.26 48.28
CA LYS A 978 -11.17 50.60 49.62
C LYS A 978 -11.71 49.63 50.68
N ARG A 979 -13.01 49.35 50.64
CA ARG A 979 -13.68 48.41 51.55
C ARG A 979 -13.15 46.99 51.40
N GLU A 980 -12.99 46.50 50.18
CA GLU A 980 -12.47 45.15 49.98
C GLU A 980 -10.99 45.02 50.34
N LEU A 981 -10.18 46.07 50.14
CA LEU A 981 -8.80 46.10 50.64
C LEU A 981 -8.76 46.03 52.18
N GLU A 982 -9.61 46.79 52.89
CA GLU A 982 -9.74 46.68 54.35
C GLU A 982 -10.13 45.26 54.78
N ASN A 983 -11.05 44.61 54.06
CA ASN A 983 -11.43 43.22 54.31
C ASN A 983 -10.26 42.24 54.08
N VAL A 984 -9.48 42.41 53.01
CA VAL A 984 -8.32 41.56 52.72
C VAL A 984 -7.24 41.71 53.78
N PHE A 985 -6.88 42.95 54.12
CA PHE A 985 -5.85 43.23 55.13
C PHE A 985 -6.28 42.80 56.53
N SER A 986 -7.57 42.89 56.86
CA SER A 986 -8.10 42.32 58.11
C SER A 986 -8.04 40.79 58.13
N ALA A 987 -8.31 40.11 57.00
CA ALA A 987 -8.16 38.66 56.92
C ALA A 987 -6.68 38.21 56.98
N MET A 988 -5.77 38.98 56.37
CA MET A 988 -4.33 38.74 56.46
C MET A 988 -3.81 38.94 57.89
N SER A 989 -4.27 39.97 58.60
CA SER A 989 -3.88 40.22 59.99
C SER A 989 -4.40 39.15 60.94
N LEU A 990 -5.63 38.66 60.74
CA LEU A 990 -6.20 37.54 61.50
C LEU A 990 -5.36 36.25 61.41
N LYS A 991 -4.76 35.98 60.25
CA LYS A 991 -3.88 34.82 60.07
C LYS A 991 -2.59 34.95 60.87
N CYS A 992 -2.05 36.17 61.02
CA CYS A 992 -0.86 36.43 61.82
C CYS A 992 -1.09 36.10 63.32
N CYS A 993 -2.33 36.21 63.82
CA CYS A 993 -2.70 35.92 65.21
C CYS A 993 -2.97 34.43 65.53
N SER A 994 -3.14 33.58 64.52
CA SER A 994 -3.66 32.20 64.71
C SER A 994 -2.67 31.19 65.32
N ASN A 995 -1.42 31.60 65.59
CA ASN A 995 -0.34 30.69 66.06
C ASN A 995 -0.32 30.38 67.57
N LYS A 996 -1.29 30.84 68.39
CA LYS A 996 -1.34 30.51 69.84
C LYS A 996 -2.27 29.33 70.20
N ILE A 997 -3.10 28.82 69.29
CA ILE A 997 -4.12 27.81 69.63
C ILE A 997 -3.77 26.44 69.03
N VAL A 998 -2.63 25.85 69.45
CA VAL A 998 -2.44 24.39 69.56
C VAL A 998 -1.38 24.13 70.64
N SER A 999 -1.78 24.08 71.91
CA SER A 999 -1.17 23.21 72.93
C SER A 999 -1.97 23.30 74.24
N SER A 1000 -2.82 22.30 74.47
CA SER A 1000 -3.32 21.99 75.82
C SER A 1000 -3.10 20.51 76.10
N SER A 1001 -1.92 20.17 76.63
CA SER A 1001 -1.79 19.10 77.60
C SER A 1001 -0.47 19.20 78.37
N VAL A 1002 -0.60 19.36 79.69
CA VAL A 1002 0.37 19.05 80.76
C VAL A 1002 1.50 20.05 81.03
N GLY A 1003 1.40 20.69 82.21
CA GLY A 1003 2.53 20.80 83.14
C GLY A 1003 3.17 22.17 83.34
N ASN A 1004 2.74 22.84 84.42
CA ASN A 1004 3.47 23.74 85.33
C ASN A 1004 4.25 24.97 84.81
N ASP A 1005 3.87 26.12 85.40
CA ASP A 1005 4.71 27.18 85.98
C ASP A 1005 6.07 27.49 85.35
N LEU A 1006 6.20 28.68 84.74
CA LEU A 1006 6.78 29.87 85.39
C LEU A 1006 7.08 30.97 84.35
N ARG A 1007 6.42 32.12 84.51
CA ARG A 1007 6.90 33.50 84.24
C ARG A 1007 7.65 33.83 82.94
N THR A 1008 6.90 34.41 82.01
CA THR A 1008 7.06 35.78 81.46
C THR A 1008 8.44 36.49 81.40
N HIS A 1009 8.68 36.99 80.18
CA HIS A 1009 9.45 38.17 79.72
C HIS A 1009 10.96 38.05 79.48
N GLY A 1010 11.36 38.44 78.26
CA GLY A 1010 12.74 38.79 77.92
C GLY A 1010 12.95 38.92 76.41
N LEU A 1011 12.64 40.11 75.87
CA LEU A 1011 13.12 40.62 74.57
C LEU A 1011 14.62 40.30 74.36
N LEU A 1012 15.04 40.03 73.12
CA LEU A 1012 16.27 40.60 72.56
C LEU A 1012 16.35 40.39 71.03
N LEU A 1013 16.48 41.52 70.34
CA LEU A 1013 17.00 41.66 68.99
C LEU A 1013 18.49 41.27 68.95
N THR A 1014 18.91 40.56 67.90
CA THR A 1014 20.29 40.52 67.36
C THR A 1014 20.16 40.19 65.87
N SER A 1015 20.43 41.12 64.93
CA SER A 1015 21.71 41.32 64.20
C SER A 1015 22.15 40.07 63.42
N SER A 1016 22.64 40.06 62.18
CA SER A 1016 23.09 41.09 61.24
C SER A 1016 23.59 40.34 59.99
N THR A 1017 23.39 40.96 58.82
CA THR A 1017 24.26 41.02 57.62
C THR A 1017 25.09 39.81 57.14
N GLU A 1018 24.93 39.59 55.83
CA GLU A 1018 25.94 39.23 54.81
C GLU A 1018 26.43 37.78 54.74
N ASP A 1019 26.10 37.10 53.64
CA ASP A 1019 27.14 36.62 52.75
C ASP A 1019 26.69 36.44 51.28
N MET A 1020 27.69 36.53 50.42
CA MET A 1020 27.68 36.84 49.00
C MET A 1020 27.36 35.68 48.04
N VAL A 1021 26.79 36.05 46.88
CA VAL A 1021 27.22 35.67 45.51
C VAL A 1021 26.95 34.23 44.98
N VAL A 1022 26.05 34.21 43.98
CA VAL A 1022 26.20 33.62 42.62
C VAL A 1022 25.69 32.20 42.29
N HIS A 1023 24.68 32.26 41.40
CA HIS A 1023 24.29 31.44 40.24
C HIS A 1023 23.85 29.97 40.32
N CYS A 1024 22.72 29.78 39.62
CA CYS A 1024 22.29 28.66 38.78
C CYS A 1024 21.66 27.43 39.44
N SER A 1025 20.35 27.26 39.16
CA SER A 1025 19.54 26.03 38.98
C SER A 1025 19.60 24.96 40.08
N PRO A 1026 18.47 24.40 40.57
CA PRO A 1026 17.84 23.26 39.87
C PRO A 1026 16.33 23.00 40.13
N ASP A 1027 15.78 22.07 39.35
CA ASP A 1027 14.71 21.13 39.80
C ASP A 1027 15.00 20.60 41.21
N ILE A 1028 13.99 20.49 42.08
CA ILE A 1028 13.82 19.48 43.16
C ILE A 1028 12.49 19.74 43.89
N GLY A 1029 11.86 18.66 44.35
CA GLY A 1029 10.54 18.60 45.02
C GLY A 1029 10.36 19.41 46.32
N PRO A 1030 9.26 19.18 47.05
CA PRO A 1030 8.75 20.14 48.03
C PRO A 1030 9.65 20.18 49.26
N MET A 1031 10.51 21.19 49.36
CA MET A 1031 11.32 21.41 50.55
C MET A 1031 10.66 22.40 51.53
N GLN A 1032 10.49 21.86 52.73
CA GLN A 1032 10.65 22.49 54.04
C GLN A 1032 9.64 23.55 54.48
N GLN A 1033 8.78 23.11 55.41
CA GLN A 1033 8.25 23.91 56.51
C GLN A 1033 9.40 24.57 57.29
N GLN A 1034 9.93 25.68 56.80
CA GLN A 1034 10.77 26.59 57.58
C GLN A 1034 9.85 27.67 58.20
N SER A 1035 9.90 27.78 59.53
CA SER A 1035 9.37 28.87 60.36
C SER A 1035 8.18 29.67 59.80
N ARG A 1036 6.97 29.10 59.82
CA ARG A 1036 5.71 29.74 59.39
C ARG A 1036 5.36 31.07 60.11
N GLY A 1037 6.05 31.42 61.19
CA GLY A 1037 5.75 32.60 62.01
C GLY A 1037 6.22 33.93 61.40
N ASN A 1038 7.45 34.01 60.87
CA ASN A 1038 8.02 35.29 60.43
C ASN A 1038 7.56 35.71 59.02
N THR A 1039 7.33 34.76 58.12
CA THR A 1039 7.02 35.06 56.71
C THR A 1039 5.66 35.74 56.52
N GLN A 1040 4.69 35.52 57.41
CA GLN A 1040 3.36 36.15 57.33
C GLN A 1040 3.41 37.64 57.68
N TRP A 1041 4.22 38.02 58.67
CA TRP A 1041 4.44 39.41 59.05
C TRP A 1041 5.20 40.18 57.96
N GLU A 1042 6.23 39.57 57.37
CA GLU A 1042 6.98 40.13 56.23
C GLU A 1042 6.09 40.31 54.99
N THR A 1043 5.21 39.33 54.72
CA THR A 1043 4.25 39.40 53.60
C THR A 1043 3.23 40.51 53.82
N LEU A 1044 2.72 40.65 55.05
CA LEU A 1044 1.79 41.71 55.43
C LEU A 1044 2.45 43.09 55.28
N GLU A 1045 3.70 43.25 55.72
CA GLU A 1045 4.49 44.48 55.58
C GLU A 1045 4.65 44.86 54.10
N LEU A 1046 5.12 43.93 53.27
CA LEU A 1046 5.34 44.15 51.83
C LEU A 1046 4.08 44.60 51.09
N TYR A 1047 2.94 43.93 51.31
CA TYR A 1047 1.70 44.34 50.64
C TYR A 1047 1.13 45.63 51.24
N LEU A 1048 1.26 45.85 52.54
CA LEU A 1048 0.75 47.05 53.18
C LEU A 1048 1.53 48.29 52.71
N GLU A 1049 2.84 48.20 52.52
CA GLU A 1049 3.63 49.26 51.86
C GLU A 1049 3.15 49.54 50.43
N LYS A 1050 2.96 48.48 49.63
CA LYS A 1050 2.53 48.60 48.22
C LYS A 1050 1.15 49.23 48.07
N TYR A 1051 0.21 48.94 48.98
CA TYR A 1051 -1.19 49.38 48.87
C TYR A 1051 -1.57 50.58 49.76
N LYS A 1052 -0.68 51.04 50.66
CA LYS A 1052 -0.90 52.25 51.50
C LYS A 1052 -1.25 53.49 50.69
N ALA A 1053 -0.68 53.65 49.49
CA ALA A 1053 -0.94 54.78 48.62
C ALA A 1053 -2.40 54.82 48.10
N TYR A 1054 -3.03 53.66 47.94
CA TYR A 1054 -4.43 53.54 47.49
C TYR A 1054 -5.43 53.77 48.63
N HIS A 1055 -5.07 53.34 49.85
CA HIS A 1055 -5.90 53.51 51.04
C HIS A 1055 -5.08 53.82 52.30
N ALA A 1056 -5.01 55.10 52.67
CA ALA A 1056 -4.24 55.58 53.83
C ALA A 1056 -4.74 55.07 55.19
N GLY A 1057 -5.94 54.48 55.26
CA GLY A 1057 -6.51 53.90 56.49
C GLY A 1057 -6.12 52.44 56.76
N LEU A 1058 -5.46 51.74 55.82
CA LEU A 1058 -5.10 50.32 55.99
C LEU A 1058 -4.26 50.02 57.25
N PRO A 1059 -3.27 50.86 57.65
CA PRO A 1059 -2.52 50.61 58.88
C PRO A 1059 -3.42 50.62 60.12
N VAL A 1060 -4.45 51.47 60.15
CA VAL A 1060 -5.44 51.54 61.24
C VAL A 1060 -6.26 50.26 61.29
N THR A 1061 -6.77 49.80 60.15
CA THR A 1061 -7.54 48.54 60.06
C THR A 1061 -6.70 47.34 60.51
N VAL A 1062 -5.43 47.27 60.11
CA VAL A 1062 -4.52 46.19 60.54
C VAL A 1062 -4.25 46.26 62.04
N ALA A 1063 -3.89 47.42 62.59
CA ALA A 1063 -3.65 47.57 64.02
C ALA A 1063 -4.90 47.27 64.86
N GLU A 1064 -6.07 47.76 64.43
CA GLU A 1064 -7.35 47.52 65.08
C GLU A 1064 -7.71 46.03 65.07
N THR A 1065 -7.52 45.34 63.95
CA THR A 1065 -7.85 43.91 63.84
C THR A 1065 -6.92 43.02 64.66
N LEU A 1066 -5.63 43.35 64.75
CA LEU A 1066 -4.66 42.68 65.62
C LEU A 1066 -5.03 42.85 67.10
N LEU A 1067 -5.26 44.09 67.54
CA LEU A 1067 -5.60 44.39 68.94
C LEU A 1067 -6.98 43.84 69.35
N ARG A 1068 -7.94 43.81 68.41
CA ARG A 1068 -9.26 43.21 68.65
C ARG A 1068 -9.21 41.70 68.85
N THR A 1069 -8.23 41.02 68.26
CA THR A 1069 -8.13 39.56 68.32
C THR A 1069 -7.27 39.05 69.46
N ASP A 1070 -6.15 39.69 69.74
CA ASP A 1070 -5.37 39.45 70.96
C ASP A 1070 -5.05 40.81 71.60
N PRO A 1071 -5.79 41.22 72.65
CA PRO A 1071 -5.54 42.47 73.37
C PRO A 1071 -4.12 42.56 73.93
N GLN A 1072 -3.42 41.43 74.11
CA GLN A 1072 -2.06 41.33 74.64
C GLN A 1072 -0.97 41.24 73.55
N ILE A 1073 -1.31 41.36 72.26
CA ILE A 1073 -0.32 41.30 71.16
C ILE A 1073 0.53 42.58 71.07
N GLU A 1074 1.85 42.47 71.19
CA GLU A 1074 2.76 43.60 70.90
C GLU A 1074 2.72 43.90 69.40
N LEU A 1075 2.32 45.12 69.03
CA LEU A 1075 2.30 45.54 67.63
C LEU A 1075 3.74 45.60 67.10
N PRO A 1076 4.01 45.06 65.89
CA PRO A 1076 5.35 45.11 65.30
C PRO A 1076 5.88 46.53 65.18
N LEU A 1077 7.19 46.69 65.37
CA LEU A 1077 7.84 47.99 65.34
C LEU A 1077 7.66 48.69 63.98
N TRP A 1078 7.70 47.96 62.87
CA TRP A 1078 7.45 48.53 61.53
C TRP A 1078 6.04 49.17 61.45
N LEU A 1079 5.01 48.50 61.97
CA LEU A 1079 3.64 49.00 61.95
C LEU A 1079 3.51 50.25 62.84
N VAL A 1080 4.12 50.22 64.03
CA VAL A 1080 4.17 51.39 64.93
C VAL A 1080 4.94 52.55 64.29
N HIS A 1081 6.04 52.27 63.58
CA HIS A 1081 6.77 53.28 62.82
C HIS A 1081 5.91 53.91 61.74
N MET A 1082 5.03 53.15 61.06
CA MET A 1082 4.12 53.72 60.05
C MET A 1082 3.12 54.75 60.62
N PHE A 1083 2.76 54.66 61.90
CA PHE A 1083 1.97 55.69 62.60
C PHE A 1083 2.83 56.85 63.11
N LYS A 1084 4.11 56.61 63.44
CA LYS A 1084 5.05 57.61 63.99
C LYS A 1084 5.75 58.44 62.90
N GLU A 1085 6.03 57.88 61.74
CA GLU A 1085 6.81 58.49 60.65
C GLU A 1085 6.11 59.62 59.88
N SER A 1086 4.80 59.84 60.08
CA SER A 1086 4.04 60.95 59.47
C SER A 1086 4.56 62.36 59.81
N ARG A 1087 5.65 62.50 60.60
CA ARG A 1087 6.35 63.77 60.83
C ARG A 1087 7.34 64.17 59.74
N ARG A 1088 7.85 63.24 58.92
CA ARG A 1088 8.93 63.57 57.95
C ARG A 1088 8.44 63.95 56.56
N ASP A 1089 7.23 63.56 56.18
CA ASP A 1089 6.65 63.95 54.90
C ASP A 1089 6.00 65.33 54.96
N ARG A 1090 6.60 66.28 54.25
CA ARG A 1090 6.13 67.64 54.05
C ARG A 1090 4.89 67.64 53.14
N MET A 1091 3.72 67.25 53.66
CA MET A 1091 2.45 67.43 52.95
C MET A 1091 1.52 68.32 53.77
N TRP A 1092 1.49 69.60 53.39
CA TRP A 1092 0.55 70.60 53.88
C TRP A 1092 -0.85 70.30 53.32
N GLY A 1093 -1.67 69.61 54.12
CA GLY A 1093 -3.09 69.38 53.83
C GLY A 1093 -3.95 69.57 55.08
N MET A 1094 -5.13 70.20 54.92
CA MET A 1094 -6.08 70.51 56.00
C MET A 1094 -6.85 69.28 56.54
N THR A 1095 -6.62 68.08 55.97
CA THR A 1095 -7.17 66.81 56.44
C THR A 1095 -6.00 65.95 56.92
N GLY A 1096 -5.91 65.71 58.22
CA GLY A 1096 -4.87 64.83 58.76
C GLY A 1096 -4.98 63.42 58.17
N GLN A 1097 -3.84 62.77 57.92
CA GLN A 1097 -3.83 61.34 57.57
C GLN A 1097 -4.61 60.54 58.62
N VAL A 1098 -5.38 59.54 58.20
CA VAL A 1098 -6.19 58.72 59.11
C VAL A 1098 -5.30 57.89 60.05
N SER A 1099 -4.13 57.46 59.57
CA SER A 1099 -3.09 56.76 60.35
C SER A 1099 -2.15 57.71 61.10
N ASN A 1100 -2.69 58.47 62.06
CA ASN A 1100 -1.91 59.38 62.90
C ASN A 1100 -1.55 58.75 64.27
N PRO A 1101 -0.55 59.26 65.00
CA PRO A 1101 -0.24 58.79 66.36
C PRO A 1101 -1.45 58.84 67.30
N ALA A 1102 -2.35 59.82 67.12
CA ALA A 1102 -3.59 59.95 67.86
C ALA A 1102 -4.58 58.78 67.61
N SER A 1103 -4.58 58.22 66.40
CA SER A 1103 -5.37 57.02 66.08
C SER A 1103 -4.81 55.78 66.76
N LEU A 1104 -3.48 55.62 66.80
CA LEU A 1104 -2.82 54.52 67.51
C LEU A 1104 -3.03 54.61 69.04
N PHE A 1105 -2.94 55.81 69.60
CA PHE A 1105 -3.26 56.06 71.02
C PHE A 1105 -4.71 55.68 71.34
N ARG A 1106 -5.65 56.11 70.51
CA ARG A 1106 -7.07 55.73 70.66
C ARG A 1106 -7.25 54.22 70.62
N LEU A 1107 -6.61 53.52 69.68
CA LEU A 1107 -6.67 52.06 69.60
C LEU A 1107 -6.09 51.40 70.87
N TYR A 1108 -4.95 51.85 71.38
CA TYR A 1108 -4.41 51.30 72.63
C TYR A 1108 -5.33 51.52 73.84
N VAL A 1109 -5.98 52.68 73.94
CA VAL A 1109 -6.96 52.95 75.01
C VAL A 1109 -8.20 52.07 74.85
N ASP A 1110 -8.75 51.99 73.64
CA ASP A 1110 -9.98 51.25 73.35
C ASP A 1110 -9.81 49.73 73.59
N TYR A 1111 -8.61 49.17 73.37
CA TYR A 1111 -8.31 47.74 73.59
C TYR A 1111 -7.57 47.44 74.90
N GLY A 1112 -7.46 48.40 75.84
CA GLY A 1112 -6.95 48.15 77.20
C GLY A 1112 -5.42 48.07 77.35
N ARG A 1113 -4.66 48.58 76.38
CA ARG A 1113 -3.19 48.66 76.41
C ARG A 1113 -2.70 49.95 77.06
N PHE A 1114 -3.05 50.11 78.34
CA PHE A 1114 -2.81 51.36 79.07
C PHE A 1114 -1.33 51.70 79.26
N THR A 1115 -0.44 50.70 79.37
CA THR A 1115 1.01 50.89 79.51
C THR A 1115 1.59 51.54 78.25
N GLU A 1116 1.27 51.00 77.08
CA GLU A 1116 1.75 51.49 75.79
C GLU A 1116 1.08 52.79 75.37
N ALA A 1117 -0.22 52.95 75.66
CA ALA A 1117 -0.91 54.22 75.50
C ALA A 1117 -0.24 55.33 76.32
N THR A 1118 0.07 55.04 77.59
CA THR A 1118 0.77 55.98 78.49
C THR A 1118 2.18 56.25 77.99
N ASN A 1119 2.94 55.23 77.61
CA ASN A 1119 4.30 55.39 77.08
C ASN A 1119 4.34 56.18 75.77
N LEU A 1120 3.38 55.95 74.86
CA LEU A 1120 3.27 56.72 73.62
C LEU A 1120 2.91 58.19 73.92
N LEU A 1121 1.97 58.43 74.83
CA LEU A 1121 1.65 59.78 75.27
C LEU A 1121 2.87 60.48 75.91
N LEU A 1122 3.61 59.77 76.77
CA LEU A 1122 4.84 60.27 77.39
C LEU A 1122 5.92 60.56 76.35
N GLU A 1123 6.21 59.64 75.44
CA GLU A 1123 7.19 59.81 74.36
C GLU A 1123 6.85 61.05 73.51
N TYR A 1124 5.58 61.26 73.19
CA TYR A 1124 5.14 62.45 72.44
C TYR A 1124 5.18 63.73 73.28
N MET A 1125 4.86 63.68 74.57
CA MET A 1125 4.93 64.84 75.47
C MET A 1125 6.37 65.24 75.80
N GLU A 1126 7.28 64.25 75.91
CA GLU A 1126 8.72 64.45 76.07
C GLU A 1126 9.35 64.95 74.76
N ALA A 1127 8.99 64.36 73.61
CA ALA A 1127 9.40 64.87 72.30
C ALA A 1127 8.83 66.28 72.02
N PHE A 1128 7.67 66.61 72.60
CA PHE A 1128 7.14 67.97 72.59
C PHE A 1128 7.97 68.88 73.49
N ALA A 1129 8.34 68.45 74.70
CA ALA A 1129 9.15 69.19 75.66
C ALA A 1129 10.64 69.37 75.26
N SER A 1130 11.20 68.47 74.44
CA SER A 1130 12.61 68.48 74.03
C SER A 1130 12.94 69.35 72.81
N VAL A 1131 11.93 69.88 72.11
CA VAL A 1131 12.12 70.80 70.97
C VAL A 1131 12.88 72.07 71.41
N ARG A 1132 13.90 72.48 70.63
CA ARG A 1132 14.72 73.66 70.94
C ARG A 1132 13.87 74.95 70.92
N PRO A 1133 14.23 75.99 71.70
CA PRO A 1133 13.51 77.27 71.73
C PRO A 1133 13.36 77.97 70.36
N SER A 1134 14.24 77.68 69.39
CA SER A 1134 14.20 78.24 68.04
C SER A 1134 13.06 77.72 67.16
N ASP A 1135 12.41 76.61 67.52
CA ASP A 1135 11.32 75.97 66.75
C ASP A 1135 9.94 76.12 67.43
N LEU A 1136 9.74 77.18 68.22
CA LEU A 1136 8.47 77.50 68.92
C LEU A 1136 7.24 77.53 68.01
N ILE A 1137 7.41 77.82 66.71
CA ILE A 1137 6.34 77.83 65.70
C ILE A 1137 5.72 76.44 65.53
N HIS A 1138 6.49 75.37 65.71
CA HIS A 1138 5.99 73.99 65.60
C HIS A 1138 5.21 73.53 66.84
N ARG A 1139 5.51 74.10 68.02
CA ARG A 1139 4.73 73.88 69.26
C ARG A 1139 3.41 74.64 69.29
N LYS A 1140 3.37 75.84 68.69
CA LYS A 1140 2.22 76.75 68.70
C LYS A 1140 1.20 76.50 67.58
N ARG A 1141 1.41 75.52 66.69
CA ARG A 1141 0.44 75.22 65.62
C ARG A 1141 -0.80 74.51 66.18
N PRO A 1142 -2.02 75.04 65.93
CA PRO A 1142 -3.22 74.27 66.20
C PRO A 1142 -3.17 72.99 65.36
N PHE A 1143 -3.53 71.86 65.97
CA PHE A 1143 -3.57 70.53 65.33
C PHE A 1143 -2.21 69.88 65.00
N ALA A 1144 -1.12 70.30 65.65
CA ALA A 1144 0.11 69.51 65.67
C ALA A 1144 -0.09 68.23 66.50
N ALA A 1145 -0.68 67.19 65.88
CA ALA A 1145 -0.91 65.84 66.41
C ALA A 1145 -1.22 65.80 67.91
N TRP A 1146 -2.34 66.42 68.28
CA TRP A 1146 -2.79 66.46 69.66
C TRP A 1146 -3.73 65.30 69.94
N PHE A 1147 -3.50 64.58 71.03
CA PHE A 1147 -4.39 63.53 71.49
C PHE A 1147 -5.68 64.15 72.00
N PRO A 1148 -6.87 63.64 71.63
CA PRO A 1148 -8.13 64.20 72.13
C PRO A 1148 -8.18 64.10 73.66
N TYR A 1149 -8.44 65.22 74.35
CA TYR A 1149 -8.56 65.22 75.81
C TYR A 1149 -9.59 64.22 76.34
N SER A 1150 -10.67 63.98 75.61
CA SER A 1150 -11.67 62.97 75.96
C SER A 1150 -11.09 61.55 76.04
N THR A 1151 -10.14 61.20 75.16
CA THR A 1151 -9.43 59.90 75.22
C THR A 1151 -8.40 59.84 76.36
N ILE A 1152 -7.76 60.96 76.71
CA ILE A 1152 -6.86 61.03 77.88
C ILE A 1152 -7.66 60.91 79.18
N GLU A 1153 -8.79 61.61 79.27
CA GLU A 1153 -9.75 61.51 80.39
C GLU A 1153 -10.31 60.10 80.49
N ARG A 1154 -10.63 59.45 79.37
CA ARG A 1154 -11.09 58.06 79.36
C ARG A 1154 -10.01 57.11 79.87
N LEU A 1155 -8.76 57.26 79.43
CA LEU A 1155 -7.63 56.49 79.98
C LEU A 1155 -7.45 56.75 81.49
N TRP A 1156 -7.60 57.99 81.93
CA TRP A 1156 -7.54 58.35 83.34
C TRP A 1156 -8.65 57.67 84.16
N CYS A 1157 -9.89 57.71 83.67
CA CYS A 1157 -11.03 57.08 84.32
C CYS A 1157 -10.90 55.56 84.35
N GLN A 1158 -10.44 54.94 83.25
CA GLN A 1158 -10.23 53.48 83.18
C GLN A 1158 -9.10 53.02 84.10
N LEU A 1159 -8.02 53.79 84.24
CA LEU A 1159 -7.00 53.52 85.25
C LEU A 1159 -7.57 53.63 86.67
N ASP A 1160 -8.46 54.59 86.94
CA ASP A 1160 -9.13 54.74 88.23
C ASP A 1160 -10.09 53.58 88.53
N GLU A 1161 -10.86 53.14 87.54
CA GLU A 1161 -11.73 51.97 87.64
C GLU A 1161 -10.92 50.70 87.93
N LEU A 1162 -9.79 50.49 87.26
CA LEU A 1162 -8.92 49.33 87.52
C LEU A 1162 -8.30 49.34 88.91
N ILE A 1163 -7.91 50.51 89.42
CA ILE A 1163 -7.45 50.69 90.80
C ILE A 1163 -8.56 50.33 91.79
N ASN A 1164 -9.78 50.83 91.56
CA ASN A 1164 -10.95 50.54 92.39
C ASN A 1164 -11.36 49.05 92.34
N LEU A 1165 -11.11 48.36 91.23
CA LEU A 1165 -11.37 46.93 91.04
C LEU A 1165 -10.23 46.03 91.57
N GLY A 1166 -9.14 46.60 92.09
CA GLY A 1166 -8.02 45.85 92.70
C GLY A 1166 -7.07 45.18 91.70
N HIS A 1167 -7.18 45.49 90.40
CA HIS A 1167 -6.35 44.89 89.35
C HIS A 1167 -5.07 45.71 89.12
N MET A 1168 -3.90 45.09 89.29
CA MET A 1168 -2.58 45.68 89.00
C MET A 1168 -2.39 47.08 89.60
N VAL A 1169 -2.86 47.27 90.85
CA VAL A 1169 -2.94 48.57 91.53
C VAL A 1169 -1.60 49.31 91.49
N ASP A 1170 -0.48 48.63 91.77
CA ASP A 1170 0.85 49.25 91.76
C ASP A 1170 1.28 49.78 90.38
N GLN A 1171 0.92 49.07 89.30
CA GLN A 1171 1.24 49.49 87.94
C GLN A 1171 0.30 50.61 87.48
N CYS A 1172 -1.01 50.49 87.77
CA CYS A 1172 -1.98 51.52 87.43
C CYS A 1172 -1.70 52.83 88.19
N ASP A 1173 -1.34 52.77 89.47
CA ASP A 1173 -0.91 53.92 90.25
C ASP A 1173 0.38 54.53 89.72
N LYS A 1174 1.34 53.70 89.30
CA LYS A 1174 2.59 54.17 88.68
C LYS A 1174 2.30 54.89 87.36
N LEU A 1175 1.46 54.32 86.50
CA LEU A 1175 1.05 54.92 85.23
C LEU A 1175 0.26 56.22 85.46
N LYS A 1176 -0.68 56.23 86.42
CA LYS A 1176 -1.46 57.41 86.79
C LYS A 1176 -0.57 58.53 87.32
N LYS A 1177 0.43 58.21 88.17
CA LYS A 1177 1.43 59.18 88.65
C LYS A 1177 2.31 59.71 87.53
N LEU A 1178 2.78 58.85 86.63
CA LEU A 1178 3.57 59.26 85.46
C LEU A 1178 2.77 60.17 84.53
N LEU A 1179 1.51 59.81 84.26
CA LEU A 1179 0.60 60.59 83.42
C LEU A 1179 0.25 61.93 84.09
N HIS A 1180 -0.01 61.94 85.40
CA HIS A 1180 -0.25 63.16 86.16
C HIS A 1180 0.97 64.09 86.15
N GLY A 1181 2.16 63.54 86.38
CA GLY A 1181 3.42 64.28 86.35
C GLY A 1181 3.70 64.87 84.98
N ALA A 1182 3.53 64.09 83.92
CA ALA A 1182 3.71 64.55 82.55
C ALA A 1182 2.66 65.58 82.12
N LEU A 1183 1.38 65.39 82.46
CA LEU A 1183 0.31 66.35 82.19
C LEU A 1183 0.52 67.65 82.97
N LEU A 1184 0.93 67.59 84.24
CA LEU A 1184 1.27 68.80 85.00
C LEU A 1184 2.47 69.53 84.41
N ASN A 1185 3.52 68.81 84.03
CA ASN A 1185 4.68 69.40 83.38
C ASN A 1185 4.33 70.01 82.02
N HIS A 1186 3.47 69.35 81.26
CA HIS A 1186 2.98 69.86 79.99
C HIS A 1186 2.03 71.03 80.15
N LEU A 1187 1.12 71.04 81.12
CA LEU A 1187 0.27 72.19 81.43
C LEU A 1187 1.09 73.37 81.94
N LYS A 1188 2.15 73.13 82.71
CA LYS A 1188 3.13 74.16 83.09
C LYS A 1188 3.87 74.68 81.86
N LEU A 1189 4.33 73.80 80.97
CA LEU A 1189 4.99 74.17 79.72
C LEU A 1189 4.06 74.95 78.78
N LEU A 1190 2.79 74.53 78.65
CA LEU A 1190 1.75 75.24 77.89
C LEU A 1190 1.43 76.60 78.49
N LYS A 1191 1.43 76.71 79.82
CA LYS A 1191 1.24 77.98 80.52
C LYS A 1191 2.43 78.92 80.27
N VAL A 1192 3.65 78.40 80.31
CA VAL A 1192 4.87 79.15 79.93
C VAL A 1192 4.82 79.55 78.46
N ASP A 1193 4.49 78.62 77.55
CA ASP A 1193 4.35 78.89 76.11
C ASP A 1193 3.20 79.88 75.80
N SER A 1194 2.12 79.89 76.61
CA SER A 1194 1.02 80.85 76.50
C SER A 1194 1.39 82.23 77.05
N ASP A 1195 2.11 82.28 78.17
CA ASP A 1195 2.60 83.53 78.76
C ASP A 1195 3.68 84.15 77.83
N ASP A 1196 4.54 83.32 77.24
CA ASP A 1196 5.51 83.70 76.19
C ASP A 1196 4.83 84.07 74.86
N ALA A 1197 3.68 83.48 74.53
CA ALA A 1197 2.87 83.89 73.38
C ALA A 1197 2.23 85.26 73.59
N ILE A 1198 1.69 85.52 74.78
CA ILE A 1198 1.09 86.81 75.15
C ILE A 1198 2.17 87.91 75.23
N SER A 1199 3.36 87.61 75.75
CA SER A 1199 4.49 88.56 75.76
C SER A 1199 5.06 88.83 74.36
N SER A 1200 5.13 87.81 73.49
CA SER A 1200 5.50 88.00 72.07
C SER A 1200 4.45 88.75 71.23
N ALA A 1201 3.19 88.82 71.70
CA ALA A 1201 2.13 89.58 71.06
C ALA A 1201 1.99 91.02 71.59
N ALA A 1202 2.69 91.36 72.68
CA ALA A 1202 2.70 92.69 73.30
C ALA A 1202 3.98 93.51 72.99
N CYS A 1203 4.87 93.01 72.14
CA CYS A 1203 6.01 93.74 71.55
C CYS A 1203 5.79 94.05 70.07
#